data_AF-A0A931ZEB1-F1
#
_entry.id   AF-A0A931ZEB1-F1
#
_cell.length_a   1.000
_cell.length_b   1.000
_cell.length_c   1.000
_cell.angle_alpha   90.00
_cell.angle_beta   90.00
_cell.angle_gamma   90.00
#
_symmetry.space_group_name_H-M   'P 1'
#
loop_
_entity.id
_entity.type
_entity.pdbx_description
1 polymer ?
#
loop_
_entity_poly.entity_id
_entity_poly.type
_entity_poly.pdbx_seq_one_letter_code
_entity_poly.pdbx_strand_id
1 'polypeptide(L)'
;MFNVVLLGIVSLLNDVASEMVFPLIPVYLTTTLGATPAVLGLVEGIAESTASLLKVFSGYVSDRVGRRKPFVVFGYAVSLIGRIFLFLSQGWPLVLAGRVADRFGKGTRDAPRDAVIAESSPIGRKGASFGLHRAMDTLGAVFGVILAYYFLTQAEGNFKKVFLFALIPSLAAVALVFFVRETARVSPELVEGIARPKRKLSWRILDLRLKIFLVLVFLLSLGHFSKGFLLLRAANVGFSASQVILLYLVFNISYFLFSYPAGRLSDKIGRRTILIFGYLIFAASYWAFAAASDPTLLWAIFPVYGLFVGLTDGVERAFVSDLAPEHLKATSLGMHATLVGIGALPASIIAGALWTAFGPAVPFYFGMVLGLLAAGAMQRIGVHVSIAGGIDKAPERARALGCNTFQFFSRPPRGGPRPMISLEVAEFFKKKCAEYDLQPTFIHTPYFIHLASPNPKNYAASVQVLAEEMEVGSLLGAKVVTHLGSAGTDSMEDAVKRVIRGLEEIFTKGPFDTEFIIEMSAGSGNVVGDRFEEIALILEEWERKSGRPHLGVGFDTQHAFASGYDIRTTEGFKETVDEFDELIGLEHLKLIHVNDSKVPLGKRSDRHEGLGKGFIGLEAFRALMNHPQLKNVPKILETPGETDADDLRNLRILRELIE
;
A
#
# COMPACT_ATOMS: atom_id res chain seq x y z
N MET A 1 -13.04 -13.54 -12.44
CA MET A 1 -11.92 -14.51 -12.31
C MET A 1 -11.43 -15.12 -13.63
N PHE A 2 -12.28 -15.55 -14.57
CA PHE A 2 -11.84 -16.18 -15.83
C PHE A 2 -10.69 -15.45 -16.54
N ASN A 3 -10.86 -14.15 -16.84
CA ASN A 3 -9.82 -13.34 -17.48
C ASN A 3 -8.53 -13.24 -16.65
N VAL A 4 -8.62 -13.19 -15.33
CA VAL A 4 -7.45 -13.08 -14.43
C VAL A 4 -6.59 -14.34 -14.55
N VAL A 5 -7.20 -15.52 -14.47
CA VAL A 5 -6.50 -16.80 -14.60
C VAL A 5 -5.94 -16.96 -16.01
N LEU A 6 -6.73 -16.69 -17.05
CA LEU A 6 -6.29 -16.82 -18.43
C LEU A 6 -5.11 -15.88 -18.73
N LEU A 7 -5.18 -14.61 -18.33
CA LEU A 7 -4.06 -13.68 -18.48
C LEU A 7 -2.84 -14.09 -17.64
N GLY A 8 -3.04 -14.74 -16.50
CA GLY A 8 -1.98 -15.38 -15.72
C GLY A 8 -1.28 -16.50 -16.49
N ILE A 9 -2.02 -17.42 -17.10
CA ILE A 9 -1.46 -18.51 -17.94
C ILE A 9 -0.72 -17.94 -19.15
N VAL A 10 -1.32 -16.97 -19.85
CA VAL A 10 -0.70 -16.30 -21.00
C VAL A 10 0.61 -15.63 -20.58
N SER A 11 0.64 -14.96 -19.43
CA SER A 11 1.85 -14.28 -18.94
C SER A 11 2.91 -15.28 -18.51
N LEU A 12 2.53 -16.35 -17.79
CA LEU A 12 3.40 -17.48 -17.44
C LEU A 12 4.12 -18.02 -18.67
N LEU A 13 3.37 -18.40 -19.71
CA LEU A 13 3.94 -18.96 -20.94
C LEU A 13 4.88 -17.98 -21.63
N ASN A 14 4.49 -16.71 -21.74
CA ASN A 14 5.38 -15.70 -22.30
C ASN A 14 6.65 -15.52 -21.46
N ASP A 15 6.58 -15.61 -20.14
CA ASP A 15 7.74 -15.41 -19.26
C ASP A 15 8.66 -16.62 -19.24
N VAL A 16 8.14 -17.85 -19.38
CA VAL A 16 8.97 -19.03 -19.73
C VAL A 16 9.81 -18.70 -20.96
N ALA A 17 9.17 -18.22 -22.03
CA ALA A 17 9.85 -17.89 -23.27
C ALA A 17 10.84 -16.73 -23.13
N SER A 18 10.54 -15.73 -22.29
CA SER A 18 11.38 -14.54 -22.11
C SER A 18 12.63 -14.88 -21.32
N GLU A 19 12.47 -15.59 -20.20
CA GLU A 19 13.54 -15.93 -19.26
C GLU A 19 14.39 -17.11 -19.74
N MET A 20 13.90 -17.91 -20.70
CA MET A 20 14.76 -18.83 -21.47
C MET A 20 15.85 -18.09 -22.27
N VAL A 21 15.54 -16.87 -22.71
CA VAL A 21 16.33 -16.12 -23.70
C VAL A 21 17.16 -15.03 -23.03
N PHE A 22 16.55 -14.28 -22.10
CA PHE A 22 17.12 -13.07 -21.51
C PHE A 22 18.52 -13.28 -20.88
N PRO A 23 18.76 -14.31 -20.06
CA PRO A 23 20.09 -14.57 -19.48
C PRO A 23 21.17 -14.88 -20.52
N LEU A 24 20.77 -15.34 -21.71
CA LEU A 24 21.67 -15.78 -22.77
C LEU A 24 22.06 -14.65 -23.73
N ILE A 25 21.29 -13.55 -23.78
CA ILE A 25 21.55 -12.42 -24.69
C ILE A 25 22.97 -11.83 -24.51
N PRO A 26 23.45 -11.54 -23.29
CA PRO A 26 24.79 -10.97 -23.10
C PRO A 26 25.89 -11.88 -23.63
N VAL A 27 25.79 -13.17 -23.35
CA VAL A 27 26.76 -14.18 -23.77
C VAL A 27 26.69 -14.34 -25.29
N TYR A 28 25.51 -14.56 -25.86
CA TYR A 28 25.34 -14.73 -27.31
C TYR A 28 25.88 -13.54 -28.13
N LEU A 29 25.61 -12.30 -27.69
CA LEU A 29 26.11 -11.10 -28.35
C LEU A 29 27.63 -11.03 -28.34
N THR A 30 28.26 -11.31 -27.20
CA THR A 30 29.70 -11.11 -27.01
C THR A 30 30.52 -12.29 -27.52
N THR A 31 30.11 -13.53 -27.23
CA THR A 31 30.89 -14.73 -27.55
C THR A 31 30.59 -15.30 -28.93
N THR A 32 29.34 -15.22 -29.41
CA THR A 32 28.95 -15.81 -30.71
C THR A 32 28.94 -14.79 -31.83
N LEU A 33 28.44 -13.59 -31.57
CA LEU A 33 28.34 -12.53 -32.58
C LEU A 33 29.51 -11.55 -32.56
N GLY A 34 30.46 -11.71 -31.62
CA GLY A 34 31.65 -10.85 -31.50
C GLY A 34 31.33 -9.38 -31.21
N ALA A 35 30.14 -9.09 -30.66
CA ALA A 35 29.73 -7.73 -30.34
C ALA A 35 30.52 -7.21 -29.14
N THR A 36 30.85 -5.92 -29.16
CA THR A 36 31.54 -5.27 -28.04
C THR A 36 30.59 -5.07 -26.86
N PRO A 37 31.11 -4.93 -25.63
CA PRO A 37 30.28 -4.56 -24.47
C PRO A 37 29.47 -3.27 -24.67
N ALA A 38 29.97 -2.32 -25.48
CA ALA A 38 29.24 -1.11 -25.84
C ALA A 38 27.97 -1.41 -26.66
N VAL A 39 28.02 -2.38 -27.58
CA VAL A 39 26.86 -2.84 -28.34
C VAL A 39 25.83 -3.51 -27.43
N LEU A 40 26.26 -4.33 -26.47
CA LEU A 40 25.37 -4.92 -25.47
C LEU A 40 24.63 -3.84 -24.67
N GLY A 41 25.36 -2.82 -24.18
CA GLY A 41 24.77 -1.69 -23.46
C GLY A 41 23.77 -0.90 -24.30
N LEU A 42 24.07 -0.69 -25.59
CA LEU A 42 23.15 -0.05 -26.54
C LEU A 42 21.87 -0.86 -26.73
N VAL A 43 21.99 -2.18 -26.92
CA VAL A 43 20.85 -3.09 -27.12
C VAL A 43 19.92 -3.09 -25.92
N GLU A 44 20.44 -3.30 -24.72
CA GLU A 44 19.62 -3.33 -23.50
C GLU A 44 19.07 -1.95 -23.15
N GLY A 45 19.86 -0.88 -23.33
CA GLY A 45 19.45 0.49 -23.06
C GLY A 45 18.27 0.96 -23.94
N ILE A 46 18.34 0.72 -25.25
CA ILE A 46 17.24 1.06 -26.18
C ILE A 46 16.00 0.21 -25.89
N ALA A 47 16.20 -1.09 -25.68
CA ALA A 47 15.09 -2.01 -25.45
C ALA A 47 14.31 -1.63 -24.18
N GLU A 48 14.98 -1.41 -23.04
CA GLU A 48 14.30 -1.10 -21.78
C GLU A 48 13.64 0.29 -21.79
N SER A 49 14.27 1.28 -22.44
CA SER A 49 13.70 2.61 -22.64
C SER A 49 12.40 2.56 -23.46
N THR A 50 12.38 1.71 -24.50
CA THR A 50 11.21 1.49 -25.36
C THR A 50 10.03 0.95 -24.57
N ALA A 51 10.25 -0.08 -23.74
CA ALA A 51 9.19 -0.63 -22.89
C ALA A 51 8.64 0.41 -21.91
N SER A 52 9.53 1.15 -21.24
CA SER A 52 9.13 2.08 -20.18
C SER A 52 8.25 3.22 -20.69
N LEU A 53 8.61 3.84 -21.83
CA LEU A 53 7.84 4.95 -22.41
C LEU A 53 6.50 4.53 -23.00
N LEU A 54 6.42 3.31 -23.55
CA LEU A 54 5.21 2.82 -24.22
C LEU A 54 4.08 2.46 -23.26
N LYS A 55 4.35 2.12 -22.00
CA LYS A 55 3.33 1.68 -21.04
C LYS A 55 2.28 2.76 -20.76
N VAL A 56 2.69 4.00 -20.48
CA VAL A 56 1.73 5.11 -20.28
C VAL A 56 0.98 5.44 -21.57
N PHE A 57 1.66 5.39 -22.71
CA PHE A 57 1.05 5.69 -24.01
C PHE A 57 -0.01 4.64 -24.39
N SER A 58 0.32 3.35 -24.30
CA SER A 58 -0.61 2.27 -24.59
C SER A 58 -1.79 2.27 -23.62
N GLY A 59 -1.55 2.55 -22.34
CA GLY A 59 -2.58 2.79 -21.34
C GLY A 59 -3.55 3.89 -21.76
N TYR A 60 -3.02 5.08 -22.10
CA TYR A 60 -3.81 6.23 -22.57
C TYR A 60 -4.63 5.93 -23.81
N VAL A 61 -4.03 5.32 -24.83
CA VAL A 61 -4.73 5.00 -26.08
C VAL A 61 -5.80 3.94 -25.84
N SER A 62 -5.52 2.92 -25.03
CA SER A 62 -6.50 1.87 -24.72
C SER A 62 -7.71 2.38 -23.94
N ASP A 63 -7.53 3.28 -22.97
CA ASP A 63 -8.63 3.93 -22.25
C ASP A 63 -9.45 4.83 -23.19
N ARG A 64 -8.78 5.57 -24.09
CA ARG A 64 -9.46 6.44 -25.07
C ARG A 64 -10.31 5.65 -26.07
N VAL A 65 -9.78 4.53 -26.57
CA VAL A 65 -10.48 3.65 -27.50
C VAL A 65 -11.60 2.89 -26.77
N GLY A 66 -11.42 2.58 -25.49
CA GLY A 66 -12.35 1.78 -24.69
C GLY A 66 -12.32 0.29 -25.05
N ARG A 67 -11.25 -0.17 -25.72
CA ARG A 67 -10.97 -1.59 -26.02
C ARG A 67 -9.54 -1.91 -25.65
N ARG A 68 -9.33 -2.96 -24.87
CA ARG A 68 -8.01 -3.32 -24.31
C ARG A 68 -7.45 -4.56 -24.96
N LYS A 69 -8.31 -5.52 -25.29
CA LYS A 69 -7.92 -6.79 -25.90
C LYS A 69 -7.01 -6.63 -27.13
N PRO A 70 -7.28 -5.71 -28.10
CA PRO A 70 -6.42 -5.56 -29.27
C PRO A 70 -4.98 -5.19 -28.92
N PHE A 71 -4.76 -4.31 -27.94
CA PHE A 71 -3.43 -3.92 -27.48
C PHE A 71 -2.71 -5.08 -26.79
N VAL A 72 -3.44 -5.85 -25.99
CA VAL A 72 -2.90 -7.04 -25.32
C VAL A 72 -2.47 -8.09 -26.35
N VAL A 73 -3.35 -8.46 -27.29
CA VAL A 73 -3.07 -9.42 -28.38
C VAL A 73 -1.88 -8.96 -29.21
N PHE A 74 -1.90 -7.71 -29.66
CA PHE A 74 -0.85 -7.13 -30.49
C PHE A 74 0.49 -7.14 -29.77
N GLY A 75 0.54 -6.76 -28.49
CA GLY A 75 1.79 -6.78 -27.73
C GLY A 75 2.38 -8.18 -27.58
N TYR A 76 1.57 -9.23 -27.37
CA TYR A 76 2.07 -10.61 -27.36
C TYR A 76 2.57 -11.06 -28.74
N ALA A 77 1.85 -10.73 -29.81
CA ALA A 77 2.25 -11.06 -31.18
C ALA A 77 3.59 -10.40 -31.57
N VAL A 78 3.78 -9.11 -31.24
CA VAL A 78 5.05 -8.41 -31.50
C VAL A 78 6.18 -9.00 -30.66
N SER A 79 5.90 -9.44 -29.42
CA SER A 79 6.90 -10.13 -28.59
C SER A 79 7.35 -11.47 -29.22
N LEU A 80 6.43 -12.22 -29.82
CA LEU A 80 6.75 -13.44 -30.57
C LEU A 80 7.64 -13.12 -31.79
N ILE A 81 7.32 -12.07 -32.56
CA ILE A 81 8.15 -11.64 -33.70
C ILE A 81 9.58 -11.31 -33.23
N GLY A 82 9.73 -10.65 -32.08
CA GLY A 82 11.04 -10.38 -31.50
C GLY A 82 11.89 -11.63 -31.29
N ARG A 83 11.27 -12.74 -30.86
CA ARG A 83 11.97 -14.03 -30.70
C ARG A 83 12.31 -14.69 -32.03
N ILE A 84 11.48 -14.52 -33.05
CA ILE A 84 11.80 -14.96 -34.42
C ILE A 84 13.06 -14.24 -34.92
N PHE A 85 13.17 -12.93 -34.69
CA PHE A 85 14.39 -12.19 -35.03
C PHE A 85 15.62 -12.69 -34.25
N LEU A 86 15.48 -13.02 -32.98
CA LEU A 86 16.57 -13.62 -32.21
C LEU A 86 17.01 -14.97 -32.77
N PHE A 87 16.07 -15.85 -33.12
CA PHE A 87 16.38 -17.12 -33.77
C PHE A 87 17.11 -16.92 -35.12
N LEU A 88 16.63 -15.99 -35.95
CA LEU A 88 17.19 -15.68 -37.26
C LEU A 88 18.47 -14.83 -37.20
N SER A 89 18.87 -14.36 -36.02
CA SER A 89 20.00 -13.45 -35.87
C SER A 89 21.30 -14.03 -36.43
N GLN A 90 21.96 -13.27 -37.30
CA GLN A 90 23.31 -13.53 -37.81
C GLN A 90 24.30 -12.44 -37.39
N GLY A 91 23.81 -11.40 -36.72
CA GLY A 91 24.59 -10.27 -36.24
C GLY A 91 23.80 -9.49 -35.20
N TRP A 92 24.50 -8.64 -34.44
CA TRP A 92 23.91 -7.88 -33.34
C TRP A 92 22.77 -6.91 -33.75
N PRO A 93 22.69 -6.35 -34.99
CA PRO A 93 21.56 -5.50 -35.35
C PRO A 93 20.21 -6.24 -35.35
N LEU A 94 20.20 -7.52 -35.74
CA LEU A 94 18.97 -8.32 -35.72
C LEU A 94 18.62 -8.76 -34.28
N VAL A 95 19.62 -8.89 -33.40
CA VAL A 95 19.38 -9.03 -31.96
C VAL A 95 18.76 -7.76 -31.37
N LEU A 96 19.27 -6.58 -31.73
CA LEU A 96 18.68 -5.29 -31.36
C LEU A 96 17.21 -5.23 -31.80
N ALA A 97 16.92 -5.52 -33.07
CA ALA A 97 15.56 -5.52 -33.59
C ALA A 97 14.67 -6.51 -32.82
N GLY A 98 15.17 -7.70 -32.51
CA GLY A 98 14.45 -8.69 -31.71
C GLY A 98 14.13 -8.22 -30.28
N ARG A 99 15.12 -7.62 -29.60
CA ARG A 99 14.95 -7.08 -28.23
C ARG A 99 14.01 -5.88 -28.21
N VAL A 100 14.13 -4.97 -29.17
CA VAL A 100 13.24 -3.82 -29.31
C VAL A 100 11.81 -4.27 -29.60
N ALA A 101 11.60 -5.24 -30.49
CA ALA A 101 10.28 -5.81 -30.73
C ALA A 101 9.69 -6.47 -29.47
N ASP A 102 10.46 -7.28 -28.74
CA ASP A 102 10.04 -7.87 -27.46
C ASP A 102 9.59 -6.80 -26.45
N ARG A 103 10.41 -5.76 -26.26
CA ARG A 103 10.12 -4.68 -25.31
C ARG A 103 9.00 -3.76 -25.77
N PHE A 104 8.87 -3.51 -27.07
CA PHE A 104 7.75 -2.80 -27.66
C PHE A 104 6.43 -3.55 -27.42
N GLY A 105 6.46 -4.87 -27.63
CA GLY A 105 5.33 -5.75 -27.34
C GLY A 105 4.92 -5.68 -25.87
N LYS A 106 5.88 -5.82 -24.95
CA LYS A 106 5.66 -5.68 -23.49
C LYS A 106 5.09 -4.31 -23.12
N GLY A 107 5.69 -3.22 -23.59
CA GLY A 107 5.22 -1.85 -23.33
C GLY A 107 3.81 -1.57 -23.87
N THR A 108 3.40 -2.26 -24.93
CA THR A 108 2.05 -2.11 -25.52
C THR A 108 0.98 -2.89 -24.76
N ARG A 109 1.30 -4.05 -24.18
CA ARG A 109 0.31 -4.92 -23.52
C ARG A 109 0.18 -4.74 -22.02
N ASP A 110 1.24 -4.36 -21.30
CA ASP A 110 1.25 -4.43 -19.84
C ASP A 110 0.15 -3.57 -19.20
N ALA A 111 0.08 -2.28 -19.54
CA ALA A 111 -0.93 -1.39 -18.96
C ALA A 111 -2.37 -1.77 -19.36
N PRO A 112 -2.70 -2.06 -20.64
CA PRO A 112 -4.02 -2.57 -21.01
C PRO A 112 -4.37 -3.90 -20.33
N ARG A 113 -3.42 -4.84 -20.21
CA ARG A 113 -3.61 -6.14 -19.53
C ARG A 113 -3.93 -5.95 -18.06
N ASP A 114 -3.13 -5.14 -17.37
CA ASP A 114 -3.28 -4.89 -15.94
C ASP A 114 -4.65 -4.23 -15.66
N ALA A 115 -5.11 -3.39 -16.59
CA ALA A 115 -6.46 -2.82 -16.53
C ALA A 115 -7.57 -3.87 -16.72
N VAL A 116 -7.43 -4.82 -17.66
CA VAL A 116 -8.35 -5.95 -17.81
C VAL A 116 -8.40 -6.81 -16.55
N ILE A 117 -7.26 -7.05 -15.90
CA ILE A 117 -7.19 -7.77 -14.60
C ILE A 117 -7.99 -7.01 -13.55
N ALA A 118 -7.74 -5.71 -13.42
CA ALA A 118 -8.43 -4.87 -12.45
C ALA A 118 -9.95 -4.82 -12.65
N GLU A 119 -10.43 -4.78 -13.90
CA GLU A 119 -11.86 -4.78 -14.21
C GLU A 119 -12.52 -6.15 -14.10
N SER A 120 -11.76 -7.21 -14.34
CA SER A 120 -12.24 -8.59 -14.22
C SER A 120 -12.20 -9.12 -12.78
N SER A 121 -11.70 -8.30 -11.85
CA SER A 121 -11.56 -8.62 -10.44
C SER A 121 -12.88 -8.43 -9.70
N PRO A 122 -13.25 -9.37 -8.82
CA PRO A 122 -14.37 -9.16 -7.89
C PRO A 122 -14.14 -7.91 -7.03
N ILE A 123 -15.23 -7.28 -6.60
CA ILE A 123 -15.20 -6.14 -5.66
C ILE A 123 -14.41 -6.55 -4.42
N GLY A 124 -13.49 -5.70 -3.98
CA GLY A 124 -12.63 -5.95 -2.82
C GLY A 124 -11.57 -7.06 -3.01
N ARG A 125 -11.41 -7.65 -4.20
CA ARG A 125 -10.45 -8.74 -4.45
C ARG A 125 -9.38 -8.45 -5.51
N LYS A 126 -9.12 -7.18 -5.80
CA LYS A 126 -8.10 -6.78 -6.78
C LYS A 126 -6.68 -7.20 -6.35
N GLY A 127 -6.38 -7.19 -5.05
CA GLY A 127 -5.09 -7.60 -4.51
C GLY A 127 -4.83 -9.07 -4.80
N ALA A 128 -5.80 -9.93 -4.49
CA ALA A 128 -5.75 -11.36 -4.82
C ALA A 128 -5.61 -11.60 -6.34
N SER A 129 -6.32 -10.85 -7.18
CA SER A 129 -6.24 -10.99 -8.64
C SER A 129 -4.88 -10.61 -9.20
N PHE A 130 -4.32 -9.46 -8.80
CA PHE A 130 -2.98 -9.06 -9.21
C PHE A 130 -1.92 -10.00 -8.62
N GLY A 131 -2.05 -10.39 -7.35
CA GLY A 131 -1.15 -11.34 -6.70
C GLY A 131 -1.13 -12.71 -7.40
N LEU A 132 -2.29 -13.22 -7.82
CA LEU A 132 -2.37 -14.46 -8.61
C LEU A 132 -1.69 -14.32 -9.96
N HIS A 133 -1.96 -13.22 -10.67
CA HIS A 133 -1.33 -12.94 -11.95
C HIS A 133 0.20 -12.87 -11.83
N ARG A 134 0.72 -12.13 -10.84
CA ARG A 134 2.16 -12.00 -10.58
C ARG A 134 2.81 -13.31 -10.16
N ALA A 135 2.11 -14.13 -9.36
CA ALA A 135 2.57 -15.47 -9.04
C ALA A 135 2.74 -16.31 -10.31
N MET A 136 1.75 -16.35 -11.20
CA MET A 136 1.82 -17.13 -12.45
C MET A 136 2.90 -16.62 -13.41
N ASP A 137 3.03 -15.30 -13.57
CA ASP A 137 4.10 -14.65 -14.35
C ASP A 137 5.49 -15.08 -13.84
N THR A 138 5.70 -15.00 -12.52
CA THR A 138 6.96 -15.36 -11.87
C THR A 138 7.24 -16.87 -11.93
N LEU A 139 6.21 -17.71 -11.85
CA LEU A 139 6.36 -19.15 -12.06
C LEU A 139 6.85 -19.44 -13.48
N GLY A 140 6.43 -18.64 -14.46
CA GLY A 140 6.98 -18.67 -15.81
C GLY A 140 8.47 -18.36 -15.82
N ALA A 141 8.92 -17.35 -15.08
CA ALA A 141 10.33 -17.03 -14.94
C ALA A 141 11.14 -18.17 -14.29
N VAL A 142 10.62 -18.80 -13.24
CA VAL A 142 11.24 -19.98 -12.60
C VAL A 142 11.48 -21.10 -13.62
N PHE A 143 10.44 -21.48 -14.37
CA PHE A 143 10.58 -22.51 -15.40
C PHE A 143 11.51 -22.07 -16.54
N GLY A 144 11.46 -20.79 -16.94
CA GLY A 144 12.32 -20.24 -17.98
C GLY A 144 13.81 -20.31 -17.62
N VAL A 145 14.17 -19.95 -16.39
CA VAL A 145 15.55 -20.03 -15.87
C VAL A 145 16.02 -21.49 -15.79
N ILE A 146 15.18 -22.41 -15.31
CA ILE A 146 15.50 -23.84 -15.25
C ILE A 146 15.74 -24.40 -16.66
N LEU A 147 14.87 -24.07 -17.62
CA LEU A 147 15.01 -24.51 -19.01
C LEU A 147 16.22 -23.88 -19.69
N ALA A 148 16.51 -22.60 -19.45
CA ALA A 148 17.73 -21.95 -19.95
C ALA A 148 18.98 -22.69 -19.48
N TYR A 149 19.05 -22.99 -18.17
CA TYR A 149 20.17 -23.73 -17.58
C TYR A 149 20.30 -25.14 -18.16
N TYR A 150 19.20 -25.87 -18.25
CA TYR A 150 19.17 -27.21 -18.85
C TYR A 150 19.65 -27.21 -20.30
N PHE A 151 19.10 -26.33 -21.14
CA PHE A 151 19.49 -26.30 -22.55
C PHE A 151 20.92 -25.77 -22.75
N LEU A 152 21.39 -24.83 -21.94
CA LEU A 152 22.77 -24.36 -22.02
C LEU A 152 23.76 -25.49 -21.74
N THR A 153 23.47 -26.33 -20.73
CA THR A 153 24.34 -27.45 -20.34
C THR A 153 24.26 -28.66 -21.27
N GLN A 154 23.09 -28.93 -21.88
CA GLN A 154 22.88 -30.08 -22.77
C GLN A 154 23.10 -29.78 -24.27
N ALA A 155 22.92 -28.53 -24.71
CA ALA A 155 22.95 -28.19 -26.14
C ALA A 155 24.32 -27.70 -26.64
N GLU A 156 25.41 -27.97 -25.90
CA GLU A 156 26.79 -27.58 -26.26
C GLU A 156 26.93 -26.09 -26.63
N GLY A 157 26.15 -25.20 -25.98
CA GLY A 157 26.18 -23.77 -26.28
C GLY A 157 25.45 -23.34 -27.55
N ASN A 158 24.58 -24.16 -28.14
CA ASN A 158 23.77 -23.77 -29.29
C ASN A 158 22.59 -22.85 -28.91
N PHE A 159 22.87 -21.55 -28.80
CA PHE A 159 21.90 -20.51 -28.45
C PHE A 159 20.67 -20.47 -29.37
N LYS A 160 20.85 -20.73 -30.67
CA LYS A 160 19.75 -20.70 -31.65
C LYS A 160 18.70 -21.79 -31.38
N LYS A 161 19.11 -22.97 -30.89
CA LYS A 161 18.15 -24.00 -30.45
C LYS A 161 17.29 -23.53 -29.29
N VAL A 162 17.87 -22.81 -28.32
CA VAL A 162 17.12 -22.25 -27.19
C VAL A 162 16.12 -21.19 -27.67
N PHE A 163 16.54 -20.31 -28.58
CA PHE A 163 15.65 -19.29 -29.17
C PHE A 163 14.50 -19.92 -29.95
N LEU A 164 14.76 -21.02 -30.67
CA LEU A 164 13.73 -21.80 -31.36
C LEU A 164 12.72 -22.40 -30.37
N PHE A 165 13.19 -23.04 -29.30
CA PHE A 165 12.30 -23.63 -28.29
C PHE A 165 11.48 -22.57 -27.55
N ALA A 166 12.02 -21.37 -27.33
CA ALA A 166 11.28 -20.26 -26.73
C ALA A 166 10.08 -19.78 -27.59
N LEU A 167 10.03 -20.12 -28.88
CA LEU A 167 8.86 -19.82 -29.72
C LEU A 167 7.62 -20.63 -29.31
N ILE A 168 7.80 -21.87 -28.82
CA ILE A 168 6.68 -22.77 -28.47
C ILE A 168 5.77 -22.16 -27.39
N PRO A 169 6.26 -21.81 -26.19
CA PRO A 169 5.42 -21.18 -25.18
C PRO A 169 4.94 -19.78 -25.60
N SER A 170 5.70 -19.04 -26.43
CA SER A 170 5.23 -17.74 -26.96
C SER A 170 4.04 -17.88 -27.92
N LEU A 171 4.07 -18.86 -28.82
CA LEU A 171 2.96 -19.16 -29.72
C LEU A 171 1.71 -19.57 -28.94
N ALA A 172 1.88 -20.42 -27.91
CA ALA A 172 0.79 -20.80 -27.03
C ALA A 172 0.19 -19.58 -26.28
N ALA A 173 1.03 -18.66 -25.80
CA ALA A 173 0.56 -17.41 -25.18
C ALA A 173 -0.28 -16.56 -26.16
N VAL A 174 0.18 -16.39 -27.40
CA VAL A 174 -0.56 -15.67 -28.46
C VAL A 174 -1.88 -16.37 -28.80
N ALA A 175 -1.90 -17.71 -28.89
CA ALA A 175 -3.14 -18.44 -29.15
C ALA A 175 -4.16 -18.26 -28.00
N LEU A 176 -3.70 -18.34 -26.76
CA LEU A 176 -4.56 -18.26 -25.57
C LEU A 176 -5.11 -16.85 -25.33
N VAL A 177 -4.37 -15.79 -25.68
CA VAL A 177 -4.82 -14.42 -25.42
C VAL A 177 -6.04 -14.02 -26.26
N PHE A 178 -6.32 -14.71 -27.38
CA PHE A 178 -7.56 -14.53 -28.14
C PHE A 178 -8.81 -14.93 -27.36
N PHE A 179 -8.70 -15.76 -26.32
CA PHE A 179 -9.84 -16.16 -25.48
C PHE A 179 -10.15 -15.18 -24.34
N VAL A 180 -9.30 -14.15 -24.15
CA VAL A 180 -9.58 -13.08 -23.18
C VAL A 180 -10.84 -12.34 -23.61
N ARG A 181 -11.76 -12.15 -22.66
CA ARG A 181 -13.02 -11.46 -22.89
C ARG A 181 -12.83 -9.98 -22.57
N GLU A 182 -13.34 -9.11 -23.44
CA GLU A 182 -13.33 -7.67 -23.17
C GLU A 182 -14.32 -7.39 -22.02
N THR A 183 -13.86 -6.65 -21.01
CA THR A 183 -14.70 -6.18 -19.91
C THR A 183 -15.49 -4.96 -20.40
N ALA A 184 -16.69 -5.20 -20.92
CA ALA A 184 -17.51 -4.13 -21.50
C ALA A 184 -17.89 -3.07 -20.45
N ARG A 185 -17.60 -1.79 -20.74
CA ARG A 185 -18.44 -0.64 -20.37
C ARG A 185 -18.32 0.46 -21.43
N VAL A 186 -19.18 0.41 -22.44
CA VAL A 186 -20.32 1.33 -22.69
C VAL A 186 -21.11 0.72 -23.85
N SER A 187 -22.43 0.53 -23.70
CA SER A 187 -23.33 0.24 -24.82
C SER A 187 -23.22 1.39 -25.83
N PRO A 188 -22.92 1.13 -27.12
CA PRO A 188 -22.83 2.17 -28.15
C PRO A 188 -24.09 3.06 -28.20
N GLU A 189 -25.25 2.49 -27.84
CA GLU A 189 -26.57 3.09 -27.89
C GLU A 189 -26.80 4.25 -26.88
N LEU A 190 -25.98 4.39 -25.83
CA LEU A 190 -26.08 5.52 -24.88
C LEU A 190 -25.14 6.70 -25.21
N VAL A 191 -24.31 6.60 -26.26
CA VAL A 191 -23.21 7.54 -26.55
C VAL A 191 -23.45 8.41 -27.79
N GLU A 192 -24.54 8.21 -28.53
CA GLU A 192 -24.81 9.02 -29.73
C GLU A 192 -25.05 10.52 -29.46
N GLY A 193 -25.17 10.96 -28.21
CA GLY A 193 -25.38 12.37 -27.86
C GLY A 193 -24.26 13.08 -27.07
N ILE A 194 -23.29 12.37 -26.49
CA ILE A 194 -22.29 12.99 -25.60
C ILE A 194 -20.91 12.89 -26.24
N ALA A 195 -20.43 14.00 -26.79
CA ALA A 195 -19.05 14.12 -27.25
C ALA A 195 -18.10 13.66 -26.14
N ARG A 196 -17.44 12.50 -26.32
CA ARG A 196 -16.39 12.03 -25.40
C ARG A 196 -15.38 13.17 -25.26
N PRO A 197 -15.20 13.77 -24.08
CA PRO A 197 -14.33 14.93 -23.97
C PRO A 197 -12.92 14.51 -24.37
N LYS A 198 -12.34 15.21 -25.36
CA LYS A 198 -10.96 15.05 -25.84
C LYS A 198 -9.97 15.48 -24.76
N ARG A 199 -9.95 14.82 -23.59
CA ARG A 199 -9.02 15.17 -22.52
C ARG A 199 -7.64 14.61 -22.85
N LYS A 200 -6.67 15.53 -22.92
CA LYS A 200 -5.24 15.19 -23.02
C LYS A 200 -4.82 14.50 -21.72
N LEU A 201 -3.87 13.58 -21.82
CA LEU A 201 -3.13 13.06 -20.68
C LEU A 201 -2.64 14.26 -19.86
N SER A 202 -3.18 14.45 -18.66
CA SER A 202 -2.82 15.59 -17.82
C SER A 202 -2.68 15.12 -16.39
N TRP A 203 -1.48 15.33 -15.85
CA TRP A 203 -1.17 15.11 -14.44
C TRP A 203 -2.21 15.76 -13.53
N ARG A 204 -2.78 16.90 -13.93
CA ARG A 204 -3.78 17.64 -13.15
C ARG A 204 -5.09 16.86 -12.93
N ILE A 205 -5.45 15.94 -13.84
CA ILE A 205 -6.71 15.17 -13.77
C ILE A 205 -6.64 14.06 -12.70
N LEU A 206 -5.44 13.63 -12.32
CA LEU A 206 -5.29 12.60 -11.29
C LEU A 206 -5.65 13.14 -9.90
N ASP A 207 -6.26 12.30 -9.09
CA ASP A 207 -6.46 12.54 -7.67
C ASP A 207 -5.11 12.73 -6.95
N LEU A 208 -5.06 13.56 -5.90
CA LEU A 208 -3.79 13.83 -5.20
C LEU A 208 -3.23 12.57 -4.55
N ARG A 209 -4.05 11.65 -4.05
CA ARG A 209 -3.58 10.40 -3.44
C ARG A 209 -2.79 9.57 -4.43
N LEU A 210 -3.29 9.49 -5.66
CA LEU A 210 -2.60 8.81 -6.74
C LEU A 210 -1.31 9.55 -7.10
N LYS A 211 -1.32 10.89 -7.17
CA LYS A 211 -0.09 11.67 -7.43
C LYS A 211 0.97 11.44 -6.36
N ILE A 212 0.61 11.54 -5.08
CA ILE A 212 1.52 11.32 -3.95
C ILE A 212 2.07 9.91 -4.03
N PHE A 213 1.21 8.91 -4.23
CA PHE A 213 1.65 7.53 -4.35
C PHE A 213 2.62 7.32 -5.53
N LEU A 214 2.32 7.89 -6.70
CA LEU A 214 3.20 7.83 -7.87
C LEU A 214 4.56 8.51 -7.63
N VAL A 215 4.58 9.63 -6.91
CA VAL A 215 5.83 10.31 -6.51
C VAL A 215 6.62 9.46 -5.52
N LEU A 216 5.96 8.86 -4.52
CA LEU A 216 6.61 7.98 -3.54
C LEU A 216 7.22 6.74 -4.21
N VAL A 217 6.49 6.10 -5.12
CA VAL A 217 6.99 4.96 -5.89
C VAL A 217 8.16 5.38 -6.79
N PHE A 218 8.11 6.57 -7.41
CA PHE A 218 9.23 7.09 -8.18
C PHE A 218 10.47 7.31 -7.31
N LEU A 219 10.33 7.93 -6.14
CA LEU A 219 11.43 8.14 -5.20
C LEU A 219 12.02 6.82 -4.71
N LEU A 220 11.17 5.85 -4.36
CA LEU A 220 11.62 4.49 -4.03
C LEU A 220 12.38 3.85 -5.19
N SER A 221 11.89 4.03 -6.42
CA SER A 221 12.50 3.49 -7.64
C SER A 221 13.90 4.04 -7.90
N LEU A 222 14.26 5.22 -7.38
CA LEU A 222 15.63 5.75 -7.44
C LEU A 222 16.60 4.97 -6.56
N GLY A 223 16.12 4.35 -5.48
CA GLY A 223 16.89 3.47 -4.60
C GLY A 223 16.82 2.00 -4.97
N HIS A 224 15.76 1.59 -5.67
CA HIS A 224 15.53 0.23 -6.14
C HIS A 224 16.18 -0.01 -7.51
N PHE A 225 17.52 -0.06 -7.52
CA PHE A 225 18.31 -0.29 -8.73
C PHE A 225 18.17 -1.73 -9.27
N SER A 226 18.67 -1.95 -10.50
CA SER A 226 18.55 -3.23 -11.21
C SER A 226 19.00 -4.43 -10.37
N LYS A 227 18.27 -5.56 -10.49
CA LYS A 227 18.63 -6.85 -9.89
C LYS A 227 20.06 -7.29 -10.23
N GLY A 228 20.63 -6.79 -11.34
CA GLY A 228 22.01 -7.03 -11.71
C GLY A 228 23.02 -6.64 -10.61
N PHE A 229 22.77 -5.60 -9.83
CA PHE A 229 23.64 -5.22 -8.70
C PHE A 229 23.54 -6.18 -7.52
N LEU A 230 22.37 -6.80 -7.28
CA LEU A 230 22.22 -7.86 -6.28
C LEU A 230 23.08 -9.08 -6.65
N LEU A 231 23.04 -9.46 -7.93
CA LEU A 231 23.85 -10.55 -8.48
C LEU A 231 25.34 -10.19 -8.48
N LEU A 232 25.69 -8.94 -8.81
CA LEU A 232 27.06 -8.44 -8.73
C LEU A 232 27.59 -8.47 -7.30
N ARG A 233 26.74 -8.15 -6.31
CA ARG A 233 27.09 -8.25 -4.89
C ARG A 233 27.38 -9.69 -4.49
N ALA A 234 26.59 -10.65 -4.97
CA ALA A 234 26.87 -12.07 -4.75
C ALA A 234 28.22 -12.50 -5.35
N ALA A 235 28.50 -12.11 -6.60
CA ALA A 235 29.80 -12.38 -7.22
C ALA A 235 30.96 -11.71 -6.46
N ASN A 236 30.77 -10.47 -5.99
CA ASN A 236 31.78 -9.71 -5.26
C ASN A 236 32.16 -10.35 -3.90
N VAL A 237 31.23 -11.04 -3.23
CA VAL A 237 31.55 -11.80 -2.01
C VAL A 237 32.04 -13.22 -2.31
N GLY A 238 32.27 -13.59 -3.56
CA GLY A 238 32.94 -14.84 -3.93
C GLY A 238 32.03 -15.97 -4.42
N PHE A 239 30.76 -15.72 -4.74
CA PHE A 239 29.93 -16.73 -5.40
C PHE A 239 30.40 -17.00 -6.82
N SER A 240 30.37 -18.27 -7.22
CA SER A 240 30.56 -18.65 -8.62
C SER A 240 29.36 -18.23 -9.48
N ALA A 241 29.56 -18.11 -10.79
CA ALA A 241 28.50 -17.76 -11.72
C ALA A 241 27.29 -18.70 -11.64
N SER A 242 27.50 -20.01 -11.42
CA SER A 242 26.40 -20.98 -11.26
C SER A 242 25.63 -20.75 -9.97
N GLN A 243 26.31 -20.43 -8.86
CA GLN A 243 25.64 -20.13 -7.60
C GLN A 243 24.85 -18.80 -7.68
N VAL A 244 25.35 -17.79 -8.42
CA VAL A 244 24.61 -16.54 -8.67
C VAL A 244 23.29 -16.80 -9.43
N ILE A 245 23.30 -17.69 -10.42
CA ILE A 245 22.07 -18.11 -11.14
C ILE A 245 21.10 -18.81 -10.18
N LEU A 246 21.61 -19.68 -9.31
CA LEU A 246 20.79 -20.37 -8.31
C LEU A 246 20.19 -19.40 -7.28
N LEU A 247 20.92 -18.38 -6.85
CA LEU A 247 20.39 -17.32 -5.99
C LEU A 247 19.24 -16.56 -6.68
N TYR A 248 19.38 -16.27 -7.98
CA TYR A 248 18.31 -15.67 -8.77
C TYR A 248 17.07 -16.58 -8.87
N LEU A 249 17.28 -17.89 -9.03
CA LEU A 249 16.20 -18.88 -9.01
C LEU A 249 15.48 -18.89 -7.66
N VAL A 250 16.21 -18.91 -6.54
CA VAL A 250 15.66 -18.88 -5.18
C VAL A 250 14.85 -17.60 -4.94
N PHE A 251 15.35 -16.45 -5.39
CA PHE A 251 14.61 -15.19 -5.37
C PHE A 251 13.26 -15.30 -6.10
N ASN A 252 13.24 -15.85 -7.32
CA ASN A 252 12.00 -16.00 -8.09
C ASN A 252 11.02 -16.99 -7.44
N ILE A 253 11.52 -18.07 -6.84
CA ILE A 253 10.69 -19.01 -6.08
C ILE A 253 10.01 -18.29 -4.91
N SER A 254 10.76 -17.53 -4.11
CA SER A 254 10.20 -16.74 -3.01
C SER A 254 9.15 -15.74 -3.51
N TYR A 255 9.47 -14.99 -4.57
CA TYR A 255 8.53 -14.03 -5.17
C TYR A 255 7.22 -14.71 -5.64
N PHE A 256 7.32 -15.87 -6.29
CA PHE A 256 6.16 -16.68 -6.68
C PHE A 256 5.30 -17.08 -5.47
N LEU A 257 5.93 -17.64 -4.42
CA LEU A 257 5.24 -18.16 -3.25
C LEU A 257 4.46 -17.07 -2.49
N PHE A 258 5.04 -15.87 -2.38
CA PHE A 258 4.45 -14.79 -1.58
C PHE A 258 3.49 -13.87 -2.34
N SER A 259 3.55 -13.80 -3.67
CA SER A 259 2.72 -12.87 -4.47
C SER A 259 1.21 -13.02 -4.24
N TYR A 260 0.68 -14.26 -4.28
CA TYR A 260 -0.76 -14.48 -4.11
C TYR A 260 -1.23 -14.32 -2.65
N PRO A 261 -0.56 -14.91 -1.64
CA PRO A 261 -0.88 -14.66 -0.23
C PRO A 261 -0.84 -13.18 0.14
N ALA A 262 0.18 -12.45 -0.28
CA ALA A 262 0.30 -11.01 -0.03
C ALA A 262 -0.86 -10.24 -0.64
N GLY A 263 -1.20 -10.53 -1.91
CA GLY A 263 -2.36 -9.96 -2.59
C GLY A 263 -3.66 -10.18 -1.82
N ARG A 264 -3.92 -11.42 -1.35
CA ARG A 264 -5.11 -11.74 -0.54
C ARG A 264 -5.11 -11.06 0.82
N LEU A 265 -3.97 -10.98 1.49
CA LEU A 265 -3.85 -10.33 2.78
C LEU A 265 -4.11 -8.82 2.63
N SER A 266 -3.60 -8.22 1.56
CA SER A 266 -3.80 -6.80 1.24
C SER A 266 -5.27 -6.41 0.99
N ASP A 267 -6.10 -7.36 0.56
CA ASP A 267 -7.54 -7.17 0.43
C ASP A 267 -8.26 -7.14 1.79
N LYS A 268 -7.68 -7.77 2.83
CA LYS A 268 -8.26 -7.85 4.18
C LYS A 268 -7.80 -6.71 5.09
N ILE A 269 -6.49 -6.51 5.20
CA ILE A 269 -5.89 -5.57 6.16
C ILE A 269 -5.47 -4.24 5.51
N GLY A 270 -5.83 -4.04 4.23
CA GLY A 270 -5.54 -2.84 3.46
C GLY A 270 -4.24 -2.92 2.65
N ARG A 271 -4.25 -2.26 1.48
CA ARG A 271 -3.12 -2.26 0.54
C ARG A 271 -1.90 -1.56 1.08
N ARG A 272 -2.12 -0.39 1.69
CA ARG A 272 -1.06 0.43 2.26
C ARG A 272 -0.28 -0.32 3.32
N THR A 273 -0.95 -1.12 4.15
CA THR A 273 -0.34 -2.00 5.15
C THR A 273 0.70 -2.93 4.56
N ILE A 274 0.31 -3.65 3.51
CA ILE A 274 1.22 -4.59 2.86
C ILE A 274 2.35 -3.87 2.12
N LEU A 275 2.10 -2.69 1.56
CA LEU A 275 3.13 -1.88 0.91
C LEU A 275 4.16 -1.33 1.91
N ILE A 276 3.72 -0.78 3.05
CA ILE A 276 4.63 -0.33 4.12
C ILE A 276 5.49 -1.49 4.60
N PHE A 277 4.87 -2.65 4.89
CA PHE A 277 5.62 -3.84 5.30
C PHE A 277 6.61 -4.29 4.21
N GLY A 278 6.19 -4.31 2.95
CA GLY A 278 7.07 -4.58 1.81
C GLY A 278 8.27 -3.62 1.74
N TYR A 279 8.07 -2.32 1.92
CA TYR A 279 9.15 -1.33 1.88
C TYR A 279 10.11 -1.43 3.06
N LEU A 280 9.63 -1.86 4.23
CA LEU A 280 10.49 -2.19 5.38
C LEU A 280 11.31 -3.45 5.12
N ILE A 281 10.72 -4.50 4.56
CA ILE A 281 11.45 -5.71 4.14
C ILE A 281 12.48 -5.38 3.07
N PHE A 282 12.16 -4.47 2.14
CA PHE A 282 13.13 -3.93 1.19
C PHE A 282 14.32 -3.26 1.91
N ALA A 283 14.05 -2.32 2.81
CA ALA A 283 15.10 -1.63 3.56
C ALA A 283 15.97 -2.63 4.35
N ALA A 284 15.36 -3.56 5.07
CA ALA A 284 16.06 -4.61 5.82
C ALA A 284 16.90 -5.51 4.90
N SER A 285 16.38 -5.91 3.74
CA SER A 285 17.12 -6.73 2.77
C SER A 285 18.32 -5.97 2.19
N TYR A 286 18.17 -4.67 1.92
CA TYR A 286 19.25 -3.83 1.39
C TYR A 286 20.33 -3.60 2.45
N TRP A 287 19.94 -3.30 3.69
CA TRP A 287 20.86 -3.28 4.82
C TRP A 287 21.65 -4.59 4.93
N ALA A 288 20.95 -5.74 4.84
CA ALA A 288 21.59 -7.05 4.90
C ALA A 288 22.56 -7.30 3.72
N PHE A 289 22.21 -6.91 2.49
CA PHE A 289 23.13 -6.96 1.35
C PHE A 289 24.37 -6.07 1.54
N ALA A 290 24.20 -4.91 2.16
CA ALA A 290 25.29 -4.00 2.48
C ALA A 290 26.24 -4.64 3.52
N ALA A 291 25.68 -5.18 4.59
CA ALA A 291 26.39 -5.76 5.72
C ALA A 291 26.95 -7.18 5.48
N ALA A 292 26.50 -7.87 4.43
CA ALA A 292 26.91 -9.25 4.16
C ALA A 292 28.42 -9.38 3.89
N SER A 293 29.17 -9.84 4.89
CA SER A 293 30.59 -10.23 4.75
C SER A 293 30.75 -11.74 4.54
N ASP A 294 29.84 -12.56 5.10
CA ASP A 294 29.78 -14.00 4.88
C ASP A 294 28.94 -14.31 3.63
N PRO A 295 29.51 -14.98 2.62
CA PRO A 295 28.79 -15.36 1.42
C PRO A 295 27.53 -16.19 1.71
N THR A 296 27.54 -17.06 2.71
CA THR A 296 26.43 -17.98 2.97
C THR A 296 25.13 -17.26 3.34
N LEU A 297 25.21 -16.07 3.93
CA LEU A 297 24.05 -15.24 4.28
C LEU A 297 23.21 -14.83 3.07
N LEU A 298 23.80 -14.76 1.86
CA LEU A 298 23.05 -14.41 0.66
C LEU A 298 21.96 -15.44 0.31
N TRP A 299 22.12 -16.71 0.71
CA TRP A 299 21.06 -17.71 0.55
C TRP A 299 19.81 -17.39 1.38
N ALA A 300 19.93 -16.64 2.47
CA ALA A 300 18.81 -16.15 3.25
C ALA A 300 18.29 -14.79 2.74
N ILE A 301 19.21 -13.90 2.32
CA ILE A 301 18.85 -12.53 1.91
C ILE A 301 18.08 -12.51 0.58
N PHE A 302 18.44 -13.34 -0.40
CA PHE A 302 17.73 -13.41 -1.69
C PHE A 302 16.25 -13.81 -1.56
N PRO A 303 15.88 -14.84 -0.77
CA PRO A 303 14.48 -15.12 -0.46
C PRO A 303 13.75 -13.95 0.21
N VAL A 304 14.37 -13.26 1.16
CA VAL A 304 13.77 -12.10 1.85
C VAL A 304 13.51 -10.95 0.86
N TYR A 305 14.44 -10.72 -0.07
CA TYR A 305 14.23 -9.77 -1.15
C TYR A 305 13.11 -10.22 -2.12
N GLY A 306 12.99 -11.52 -2.38
CA GLY A 306 11.86 -12.10 -3.12
C GLY A 306 10.51 -11.89 -2.43
N LEU A 307 10.48 -11.99 -1.09
CA LEU A 307 9.31 -11.67 -0.27
C LEU A 307 8.92 -10.19 -0.43
N PHE A 308 9.87 -9.26 -0.39
CA PHE A 308 9.60 -7.84 -0.68
C PHE A 308 8.88 -7.67 -2.02
N VAL A 309 9.42 -8.24 -3.11
CA VAL A 309 8.83 -8.10 -4.44
C VAL A 309 7.43 -8.74 -4.48
N GLY A 310 7.23 -9.85 -3.77
CA GLY A 310 5.91 -10.49 -3.63
C GLY A 310 4.88 -9.64 -2.88
N LEU A 311 5.33 -8.91 -1.85
CA LEU A 311 4.49 -8.00 -1.07
C LEU A 311 4.09 -6.74 -1.85
N THR A 312 4.96 -6.24 -2.72
CA THR A 312 4.76 -4.92 -3.34
C THR A 312 4.18 -5.01 -4.74
N ASP A 313 4.77 -5.80 -5.63
CA ASP A 313 4.55 -5.64 -7.07
C ASP A 313 3.08 -5.86 -7.50
N GLY A 314 2.40 -6.87 -6.95
CA GLY A 314 0.96 -7.06 -7.19
C GLY A 314 0.09 -6.04 -6.45
N VAL A 315 0.46 -5.70 -5.23
CA VAL A 315 -0.31 -4.83 -4.33
C VAL A 315 -0.29 -3.37 -4.78
N GLU A 316 0.83 -2.88 -5.32
CA GLU A 316 0.96 -1.53 -5.86
C GLU A 316 0.01 -1.32 -7.04
N ARG A 317 -0.04 -2.27 -7.98
CA ARG A 317 -0.98 -2.21 -9.12
C ARG A 317 -2.42 -2.20 -8.65
N ALA A 318 -2.72 -3.03 -7.67
CA ALA A 318 -4.03 -3.11 -7.09
C ALA A 318 -4.40 -1.77 -6.42
N PHE A 319 -3.46 -1.14 -5.69
CA PHE A 319 -3.64 0.17 -5.06
C PHE A 319 -3.80 1.31 -6.07
N VAL A 320 -2.95 1.38 -7.10
CA VAL A 320 -3.10 2.33 -8.21
C VAL A 320 -4.47 2.17 -8.87
N SER A 321 -4.91 0.92 -9.08
CA SER A 321 -6.23 0.66 -9.66
C SER A 321 -7.41 1.02 -8.74
N ASP A 322 -7.21 1.11 -7.43
CA ASP A 322 -8.24 1.57 -6.49
C ASP A 322 -8.31 3.10 -6.46
N LEU A 323 -7.17 3.78 -6.59
CA LEU A 323 -7.09 5.24 -6.64
C LEU A 323 -7.42 5.82 -8.02
N ALA A 324 -7.28 5.03 -9.08
CA ALA A 324 -7.49 5.49 -10.45
C ALA A 324 -8.98 5.75 -10.76
N PRO A 325 -9.31 6.87 -11.42
CA PRO A 325 -10.64 7.09 -11.98
C PRO A 325 -11.05 5.92 -12.91
N GLU A 326 -12.32 5.54 -12.92
CA GLU A 326 -12.79 4.38 -13.71
C GLU A 326 -12.40 4.46 -15.19
N HIS A 327 -12.42 5.67 -15.77
CA HIS A 327 -12.12 5.92 -17.18
C HIS A 327 -10.62 6.11 -17.50
N LEU A 328 -9.73 6.09 -16.50
CA LEU A 328 -8.27 6.29 -16.66
C LEU A 328 -7.46 5.15 -16.02
N LYS A 329 -8.04 3.96 -15.93
CA LYS A 329 -7.44 2.84 -15.19
C LYS A 329 -6.19 2.32 -15.88
N ALA A 330 -6.21 2.08 -17.19
CA ALA A 330 -5.03 1.65 -17.93
C ALA A 330 -3.96 2.74 -17.97
N THR A 331 -4.37 4.00 -18.11
CA THR A 331 -3.50 5.17 -18.07
C THR A 331 -2.76 5.27 -16.75
N SER A 332 -3.45 5.13 -15.61
CA SER A 332 -2.86 5.24 -14.27
C SER A 332 -1.89 4.12 -13.97
N LEU A 333 -2.23 2.88 -14.35
CA LEU A 333 -1.32 1.72 -14.27
C LEU A 333 -0.11 1.90 -15.19
N GLY A 334 -0.33 2.45 -16.39
CA GLY A 334 0.75 2.79 -17.32
C GLY A 334 1.68 3.88 -16.78
N MET A 335 1.15 4.91 -16.11
CA MET A 335 1.94 5.95 -15.44
C MET A 335 2.79 5.38 -14.31
N HIS A 336 2.21 4.54 -13.44
CA HIS A 336 2.96 3.82 -12.40
C HIS A 336 4.13 3.05 -12.99
N ALA A 337 3.87 2.20 -13.97
CA ALA A 337 4.91 1.37 -14.57
C ALA A 337 5.96 2.19 -15.36
N THR A 338 5.58 3.35 -15.90
CA THR A 338 6.50 4.27 -16.59
C THR A 338 7.39 4.99 -15.59
N LEU A 339 6.85 5.46 -14.46
CA LEU A 339 7.63 6.12 -13.41
C LEU A 339 8.62 5.16 -12.75
N VAL A 340 8.21 3.91 -12.48
CA VAL A 340 9.12 2.86 -12.01
C VAL A 340 10.25 2.63 -13.03
N GLY A 341 9.91 2.49 -14.32
CA GLY A 341 10.90 2.27 -15.38
C GLY A 341 11.87 3.45 -15.57
N ILE A 342 11.36 4.68 -15.58
CA ILE A 342 12.17 5.91 -15.66
C ILE A 342 13.03 6.08 -14.41
N GLY A 343 12.56 5.67 -13.23
CA GLY A 343 13.34 5.71 -11.99
C GLY A 343 14.48 4.68 -11.97
N ALA A 344 14.26 3.49 -12.54
CA ALA A 344 15.24 2.39 -12.53
C ALA A 344 16.54 2.71 -13.31
N LEU A 345 16.46 3.52 -14.37
CA LEU A 345 17.63 3.96 -15.15
C LEU A 345 18.60 4.83 -14.34
N PRO A 346 18.21 6.01 -13.81
CA PRO A 346 19.06 6.81 -12.94
C PRO A 346 19.43 6.05 -11.67
N ALA A 347 18.55 5.21 -11.11
CA ALA A 347 18.89 4.36 -9.97
C ALA A 347 20.13 3.49 -10.25
N SER A 348 20.17 2.85 -11.41
CA SER A 348 21.30 1.99 -11.80
C SER A 348 22.58 2.79 -12.07
N ILE A 349 22.46 4.00 -12.62
CA ILE A 349 23.61 4.91 -12.82
C ILE A 349 24.16 5.40 -11.46
N ILE A 350 23.28 5.86 -10.57
CA ILE A 350 23.62 6.31 -9.22
C ILE A 350 24.26 5.15 -8.44
N ALA A 351 23.68 3.96 -8.49
CA ALA A 351 24.22 2.76 -7.85
C ALA A 351 25.63 2.43 -8.37
N GLY A 352 25.86 2.48 -9.69
CA GLY A 352 27.18 2.27 -10.28
C GLY A 352 28.21 3.31 -9.85
N ALA A 353 27.81 4.59 -9.79
CA ALA A 353 28.68 5.68 -9.34
C ALA A 353 29.04 5.53 -7.85
N LEU A 354 28.05 5.28 -6.98
CA LEU A 354 28.25 5.04 -5.56
C LEU A 354 29.11 3.80 -5.30
N TRP A 355 28.87 2.71 -6.05
CA TRP A 355 29.67 1.49 -5.97
C TRP A 355 31.14 1.76 -6.29
N THR A 356 31.41 2.51 -7.35
CA THR A 356 32.77 2.79 -7.82
C THR A 356 33.50 3.77 -6.88
N ALA A 357 32.80 4.80 -6.40
CA ALA A 357 33.41 5.85 -5.58
C ALA A 357 33.59 5.46 -4.10
N PHE A 358 32.64 4.71 -3.54
CA PHE A 358 32.56 4.46 -2.09
C PHE A 358 32.46 2.97 -1.72
N GLY A 359 32.41 2.08 -2.70
CA GLY A 359 32.44 0.62 -2.51
C GLY A 359 31.07 -0.06 -2.58
N PRO A 360 31.07 -1.41 -2.57
CA PRO A 360 29.92 -2.24 -2.94
C PRO A 360 28.72 -2.16 -1.98
N ALA A 361 28.93 -1.73 -0.72
CA ALA A 361 27.86 -1.62 0.27
C ALA A 361 27.03 -0.34 0.15
N VAL A 362 27.64 0.76 -0.32
CA VAL A 362 27.04 2.11 -0.27
C VAL A 362 25.75 2.27 -1.09
N PRO A 363 25.64 1.71 -2.31
CA PRO A 363 24.37 1.74 -3.05
C PRO A 363 23.21 1.13 -2.26
N PHE A 364 23.47 0.06 -1.52
CA PHE A 364 22.44 -0.61 -0.73
C PHE A 364 21.99 0.23 0.46
N TYR A 365 22.90 0.90 1.18
CA TYR A 365 22.51 1.85 2.22
C TYR A 365 21.68 3.01 1.65
N PHE A 366 22.03 3.51 0.47
CA PHE A 366 21.24 4.54 -0.21
C PHE A 366 19.81 4.04 -0.51
N GLY A 367 19.67 2.83 -1.07
CA GLY A 367 18.36 2.22 -1.30
C GLY A 367 17.58 1.99 -0.01
N MET A 368 18.24 1.52 1.07
CA MET A 368 17.65 1.34 2.39
C MET A 368 17.00 2.62 2.91
N VAL A 369 17.71 3.75 2.88
CA VAL A 369 17.18 5.05 3.35
C VAL A 369 15.96 5.46 2.54
N LEU A 370 15.98 5.32 1.21
CA LEU A 370 14.81 5.63 0.38
C LEU A 370 13.62 4.70 0.66
N GLY A 371 13.89 3.44 0.99
CA GLY A 371 12.88 2.48 1.46
C GLY A 371 12.19 2.93 2.75
N LEU A 372 12.97 3.32 3.75
CA LEU A 372 12.48 3.81 5.04
C LEU A 372 11.68 5.10 4.88
N LEU A 373 12.19 6.05 4.08
CA LEU A 373 11.47 7.29 3.76
C LEU A 373 10.14 7.03 3.05
N ALA A 374 10.10 6.10 2.09
CA ALA A 374 8.87 5.73 1.40
C ALA A 374 7.85 5.06 2.35
N ALA A 375 8.31 4.20 3.26
CA ALA A 375 7.47 3.57 4.28
C ALA A 375 6.90 4.59 5.27
N GLY A 376 7.74 5.50 5.79
CA GLY A 376 7.34 6.55 6.72
C GLY A 376 6.36 7.54 6.10
N ALA A 377 6.59 7.95 4.84
CA ALA A 377 5.71 8.89 4.13
C ALA A 377 4.29 8.34 3.87
N MET A 378 4.07 7.03 3.99
CA MET A 378 2.75 6.42 3.86
C MET A 378 1.97 6.35 5.19
N GLN A 379 2.59 6.58 6.36
CA GLN A 379 1.85 6.56 7.64
C GLN A 379 0.83 7.70 7.74
N ARG A 380 -0.31 7.43 8.40
CA ARG A 380 -1.39 8.40 8.61
C ARG A 380 -1.18 9.15 9.93
N ILE A 381 -0.80 10.42 9.85
CA ILE A 381 -0.50 11.30 10.99
C ILE A 381 -1.29 12.61 10.86
N GLY A 382 -2.00 12.95 11.92
CA GLY A 382 -2.86 14.12 12.00
C GLY A 382 -2.90 14.75 13.39
N VAL A 383 -3.71 15.80 13.50
CA VAL A 383 -4.09 16.45 14.76
C VAL A 383 -5.60 16.65 14.79
N HIS A 384 -6.13 17.01 15.95
CA HIS A 384 -7.46 17.57 16.06
C HIS A 384 -7.49 19.00 15.49
N VAL A 385 -8.36 19.30 14.52
CA VAL A 385 -8.48 20.63 13.90
C VAL A 385 -9.84 21.28 14.17
N SER A 386 -9.84 22.60 14.30
CA SER A 386 -11.05 23.38 14.51
C SER A 386 -11.93 23.46 13.25
N ILE A 387 -13.25 23.44 13.45
CA ILE A 387 -14.27 23.75 12.43
C ILE A 387 -14.77 25.21 12.52
N ALA A 388 -14.08 26.09 13.25
CA ALA A 388 -14.49 27.49 13.37
C ALA A 388 -14.70 28.13 11.99
N GLY A 389 -15.83 28.83 11.79
CA GLY A 389 -16.18 29.40 10.49
C GLY A 389 -16.70 28.42 9.44
N GLY A 390 -16.86 27.13 9.77
CA GLY A 390 -17.47 26.12 8.89
C GLY A 390 -16.67 24.82 8.85
N ILE A 391 -17.39 23.69 8.73
CA ILE A 391 -16.79 22.36 8.63
C ILE A 391 -15.97 22.18 7.34
N ASP A 392 -16.30 22.94 6.29
CA ASP A 392 -15.56 23.00 5.03
C ASP A 392 -14.13 23.55 5.18
N LYS A 393 -13.82 24.21 6.30
CA LYS A 393 -12.48 24.75 6.60
C LYS A 393 -11.54 23.73 7.21
N ALA A 394 -12.06 22.69 7.85
CA ALA A 394 -11.22 21.69 8.51
C ALA A 394 -10.20 21.01 7.57
N PRO A 395 -10.55 20.61 6.33
CA PRO A 395 -9.58 20.05 5.39
C PRO A 395 -8.42 21.01 5.05
N GLU A 396 -8.69 22.30 4.88
CA GLU A 396 -7.65 23.29 4.56
C GLU A 396 -6.72 23.54 5.75
N ARG A 397 -7.26 23.56 6.97
CA ARG A 397 -6.47 23.66 8.22
C ARG A 397 -5.58 22.44 8.43
N ALA A 398 -6.13 21.24 8.29
CA ALA A 398 -5.37 20.00 8.39
C ALA A 398 -4.22 19.98 7.37
N ARG A 399 -4.49 20.39 6.13
CA ARG A 399 -3.44 20.52 5.10
C ARG A 399 -2.36 21.53 5.50
N ALA A 400 -2.73 22.68 6.05
CA ALA A 400 -1.78 23.73 6.44
C ALA A 400 -0.79 23.25 7.52
N LEU A 401 -1.24 22.38 8.43
CA LEU A 401 -0.41 21.70 9.43
C LEU A 401 0.40 20.52 8.86
N GLY A 402 0.22 20.22 7.57
CA GLY A 402 0.87 19.12 6.89
C GLY A 402 0.29 17.74 7.23
N CYS A 403 -0.93 17.67 7.76
CA CYS A 403 -1.59 16.41 8.09
C CYS A 403 -1.98 15.61 6.84
N ASN A 404 -2.10 14.29 6.98
CA ASN A 404 -2.62 13.38 5.95
C ASN A 404 -3.75 12.46 6.48
N THR A 405 -4.27 12.81 7.66
CA THR A 405 -5.49 12.37 8.36
C THR A 405 -5.79 13.46 9.40
N PHE A 406 -7.01 13.56 9.92
CA PHE A 406 -7.31 14.50 11.00
C PHE A 406 -8.58 14.14 11.74
N GLN A 407 -8.73 14.73 12.93
CA GLN A 407 -9.92 14.67 13.75
C GLN A 407 -10.53 16.06 13.89
N PHE A 408 -11.83 16.14 14.12
CA PHE A 408 -12.52 17.39 14.37
C PHE A 408 -13.81 17.14 15.17
N PHE A 409 -14.33 18.16 15.84
CA PHE A 409 -15.71 18.14 16.32
C PHE A 409 -16.67 18.56 15.20
N SER A 410 -17.77 17.85 15.00
CA SER A 410 -18.83 18.27 14.06
C SER A 410 -19.76 19.36 14.64
N ARG A 411 -19.70 19.55 15.96
CA ARG A 411 -20.50 20.51 16.75
C ARG A 411 -19.69 21.06 17.93
N PRO A 412 -20.14 22.12 18.63
CA PRO A 412 -19.42 22.63 19.80
C PRO A 412 -19.26 21.56 20.91
N PRO A 413 -18.03 21.32 21.41
CA PRO A 413 -17.76 20.17 22.30
C PRO A 413 -18.34 20.32 23.72
N ARG A 414 -18.68 21.55 24.13
CA ARG A 414 -19.23 21.87 25.46
C ARG A 414 -20.74 22.13 25.47
N GLY A 415 -21.43 21.77 24.39
CA GLY A 415 -22.88 21.95 24.25
C GLY A 415 -23.26 22.96 23.18
N GLY A 416 -24.44 22.77 22.60
CA GLY A 416 -24.98 23.58 21.51
C GLY A 416 -25.61 22.74 20.40
N PRO A 417 -26.48 23.33 19.56
CA PRO A 417 -27.09 22.61 18.46
C PRO A 417 -26.06 22.24 17.39
N ARG A 418 -26.32 21.14 16.70
CA ARG A 418 -25.56 20.72 15.52
C ARG A 418 -25.76 21.74 14.38
N PRO A 419 -24.70 22.23 13.73
CA PRO A 419 -24.83 23.01 12.50
C PRO A 419 -25.50 22.18 11.40
N MET A 420 -26.37 22.79 10.59
CA MET A 420 -26.91 22.12 9.41
C MET A 420 -25.79 21.94 8.37
N ILE A 421 -25.56 20.71 7.94
CA ILE A 421 -24.59 20.38 6.89
C ILE A 421 -25.39 20.05 5.64
N SER A 422 -25.33 20.93 4.63
CA SER A 422 -25.94 20.65 3.33
C SER A 422 -25.15 19.59 2.58
N LEU A 423 -25.80 18.91 1.62
CA LEU A 423 -25.12 17.96 0.73
C LEU A 423 -23.96 18.62 -0.02
N GLU A 424 -24.11 19.88 -0.43
CA GLU A 424 -23.06 20.65 -1.11
C GLU A 424 -21.82 20.84 -0.22
N VAL A 425 -22.01 21.20 1.06
CA VAL A 425 -20.91 21.34 2.02
C VAL A 425 -20.24 20.00 2.28
N ALA A 426 -21.02 18.92 2.40
CA ALA A 426 -20.48 17.57 2.59
C ALA A 426 -19.67 17.07 1.38
N GLU A 427 -20.17 17.31 0.16
CA GLU A 427 -19.45 16.99 -1.07
C GLU A 427 -18.18 17.82 -1.21
N PHE A 428 -18.23 19.11 -0.87
CA PHE A 428 -17.04 19.97 -0.84
C PHE A 428 -16.01 19.47 0.16
N PHE A 429 -16.43 19.12 1.39
CA PHE A 429 -15.56 18.53 2.41
C PHE A 429 -14.89 17.25 1.88
N LYS A 430 -15.68 16.30 1.35
CA LYS A 430 -15.17 15.04 0.79
C LYS A 430 -14.19 15.29 -0.36
N LYS A 431 -14.52 16.23 -1.26
CA LYS A 431 -13.66 16.64 -2.37
C LYS A 431 -12.34 17.20 -1.87
N LYS A 432 -12.34 18.07 -0.85
CA LYS A 432 -11.12 18.63 -0.26
C LYS A 432 -10.29 17.57 0.47
N CYS A 433 -10.93 16.67 1.22
CA CYS A 433 -10.25 15.54 1.86
C CYS A 433 -9.63 14.55 0.84
N ALA A 434 -10.24 14.38 -0.33
CA ALA A 434 -9.64 13.64 -1.44
C ALA A 434 -8.48 14.44 -2.06
N GLU A 435 -8.72 15.71 -2.39
CA GLU A 435 -7.75 16.65 -2.97
C GLU A 435 -6.48 16.78 -2.12
N TYR A 436 -6.56 16.63 -0.79
CA TYR A 436 -5.43 16.80 0.14
C TYR A 436 -4.91 15.50 0.76
N ASP A 437 -5.42 14.33 0.34
CA ASP A 437 -5.08 13.03 0.91
C ASP A 437 -5.24 12.96 2.45
N LEU A 438 -6.39 13.41 2.94
CA LEU A 438 -6.66 13.54 4.39
C LEU A 438 -7.48 12.38 4.98
N GLN A 439 -7.71 11.28 4.27
CA GLN A 439 -8.56 10.18 4.77
C GLN A 439 -7.73 9.03 5.37
N PRO A 440 -8.19 8.36 6.45
CA PRO A 440 -9.50 8.55 7.08
C PRO A 440 -9.60 9.86 7.86
N THR A 441 -10.83 10.36 8.05
CA THR A 441 -11.11 11.50 8.93
C THR A 441 -12.01 11.06 10.08
N PHE A 442 -11.89 11.71 11.23
CA PHE A 442 -12.56 11.32 12.45
C PHE A 442 -13.37 12.46 13.05
N ILE A 443 -14.56 12.15 13.50
CA ILE A 443 -15.39 13.02 14.31
C ILE A 443 -15.23 12.57 15.75
N HIS A 444 -14.66 13.44 16.60
CA HIS A 444 -14.73 13.22 18.04
C HIS A 444 -16.09 13.70 18.54
N THR A 445 -16.76 12.91 19.37
CA THR A 445 -18.06 13.31 19.95
C THR A 445 -17.88 14.35 21.06
N PRO A 446 -18.91 15.14 21.38
CA PRO A 446 -18.80 16.14 22.45
C PRO A 446 -18.50 15.53 23.83
N TYR A 447 -17.87 16.30 24.72
CA TYR A 447 -17.46 15.81 26.06
C TYR A 447 -18.62 15.44 26.99
N PHE A 448 -19.86 15.82 26.66
CA PHE A 448 -21.03 15.55 27.49
C PHE A 448 -21.72 14.20 27.16
N ILE A 449 -21.13 13.37 26.29
CA ILE A 449 -21.64 12.03 26.04
C ILE A 449 -21.44 11.14 27.27
N HIS A 450 -22.53 10.54 27.74
CA HIS A 450 -22.57 9.61 28.86
C HIS A 450 -23.51 8.43 28.56
N LEU A 451 -23.14 7.60 27.58
CA LEU A 451 -23.92 6.43 27.16
C LEU A 451 -24.07 5.38 28.28
N ALA A 452 -23.09 5.29 29.17
CA ALA A 452 -23.12 4.44 30.35
C ALA A 452 -23.95 5.01 31.53
N SER A 453 -24.50 6.23 31.43
CA SER A 453 -25.14 6.90 32.57
C SER A 453 -26.43 6.22 33.05
N PRO A 454 -26.62 6.02 34.36
CA PRO A 454 -27.88 5.54 34.92
C PRO A 454 -28.99 6.60 34.88
N ASN A 455 -28.63 7.89 34.76
CA ASN A 455 -29.60 8.95 34.58
C ASN A 455 -30.28 8.83 33.19
N PRO A 456 -31.61 8.61 33.12
CA PRO A 456 -32.31 8.38 31.86
C PRO A 456 -32.23 9.56 30.89
N LYS A 457 -32.11 10.80 31.39
CA LYS A 457 -32.00 12.00 30.55
C LYS A 457 -30.64 12.05 29.85
N ASN A 458 -29.56 11.83 30.59
CA ASN A 458 -28.20 11.81 30.03
C ASN A 458 -28.02 10.64 29.05
N TYR A 459 -28.57 9.47 29.39
CA TYR A 459 -28.58 8.31 28.51
C TYR A 459 -29.29 8.61 27.19
N ALA A 460 -30.55 9.07 27.24
CA ALA A 460 -31.34 9.35 26.05
C ALA A 460 -30.73 10.47 25.19
N ALA A 461 -30.17 11.51 25.83
CA ALA A 461 -29.44 12.56 25.12
C ALA A 461 -28.19 12.01 24.41
N SER A 462 -27.45 11.11 25.06
CA SER A 462 -26.26 10.48 24.48
C SER A 462 -26.62 9.61 23.26
N VAL A 463 -27.65 8.77 23.38
CA VAL A 463 -28.17 7.95 22.27
C VAL A 463 -28.58 8.83 21.09
N GLN A 464 -29.28 9.93 21.35
CA GLN A 464 -29.73 10.85 20.30
C GLN A 464 -28.53 11.54 19.61
N VAL A 465 -27.60 12.10 20.38
CA VAL A 465 -26.44 12.81 19.82
C VAL A 465 -25.53 11.86 19.07
N LEU A 466 -25.26 10.66 19.58
CA LEU A 466 -24.44 9.67 18.90
C LEU A 466 -25.04 9.22 17.57
N ALA A 467 -26.36 9.05 17.49
CA ALA A 467 -27.02 8.75 16.22
C ALA A 467 -26.86 9.90 15.21
N GLU A 468 -27.01 11.15 15.65
CA GLU A 468 -26.77 12.32 14.79
C GLU A 468 -25.29 12.41 14.32
N GLU A 469 -24.33 12.07 15.18
CA GLU A 469 -22.91 12.01 14.78
C GLU A 469 -22.67 10.90 13.76
N MET A 470 -23.32 9.74 13.89
CA MET A 470 -23.23 8.66 12.89
C MET A 470 -23.85 9.06 11.55
N GLU A 471 -24.93 9.84 11.55
CA GLU A 471 -25.50 10.44 10.33
C GLU A 471 -24.50 11.40 9.67
N VAL A 472 -23.87 12.29 10.45
CA VAL A 472 -22.86 13.24 9.94
C VAL A 472 -21.63 12.49 9.44
N GLY A 473 -21.16 11.48 10.17
CA GLY A 473 -20.06 10.62 9.77
C GLY A 473 -20.33 9.95 8.44
N SER A 474 -21.53 9.37 8.26
CA SER A 474 -21.96 8.76 6.99
C SER A 474 -22.01 9.80 5.86
N LEU A 475 -22.52 11.00 6.14
CA LEU A 475 -22.63 12.09 5.17
C LEU A 475 -21.25 12.58 4.66
N LEU A 476 -20.30 12.73 5.59
CA LEU A 476 -18.95 13.24 5.32
C LEU A 476 -17.94 12.15 4.94
N GLY A 477 -18.27 10.88 5.14
CA GLY A 477 -17.31 9.78 5.06
C GLY A 477 -16.27 9.83 6.19
N ALA A 478 -16.66 10.31 7.38
CA ALA A 478 -15.83 10.38 8.56
C ALA A 478 -16.28 9.36 9.61
N LYS A 479 -15.33 8.73 10.29
CA LYS A 479 -15.58 7.77 11.38
C LYS A 479 -15.93 8.53 12.67
N VAL A 480 -16.71 7.93 13.57
CA VAL A 480 -17.15 8.60 14.81
C VAL A 480 -16.44 7.96 15.99
N VAL A 481 -15.80 8.77 16.83
CA VAL A 481 -15.00 8.35 17.99
C VAL A 481 -15.64 8.90 19.25
N THR A 482 -15.88 8.05 20.25
CA THR A 482 -16.52 8.47 21.50
C THR A 482 -16.02 7.72 22.72
N HIS A 483 -16.02 8.43 23.85
CA HIS A 483 -16.04 7.80 25.17
C HIS A 483 -17.45 7.30 25.50
N LEU A 484 -17.51 6.29 26.38
CA LEU A 484 -18.76 5.69 26.85
C LEU A 484 -19.37 6.42 28.05
N GLY A 485 -18.54 7.15 28.80
CA GLY A 485 -18.94 7.88 30.01
C GLY A 485 -18.97 7.01 31.26
N SER A 486 -19.71 7.46 32.29
CA SER A 486 -19.67 6.88 33.64
C SER A 486 -20.91 6.05 33.98
N ALA A 487 -20.68 4.94 34.67
CA ALA A 487 -21.67 4.10 35.32
C ALA A 487 -22.35 4.78 36.53
N GLY A 488 -21.82 5.92 37.00
CA GLY A 488 -22.29 6.58 38.22
C GLY A 488 -22.10 5.66 39.42
N THR A 489 -23.19 5.35 40.11
CA THR A 489 -23.20 4.46 41.28
C THR A 489 -23.51 3.00 40.94
N ASP A 490 -23.83 2.69 39.69
CA ASP A 490 -24.22 1.34 39.27
C ASP A 490 -23.00 0.43 39.08
N SER A 491 -23.26 -0.87 39.05
CA SER A 491 -22.23 -1.87 38.75
C SER A 491 -21.70 -1.72 37.33
N MET A 492 -20.43 -2.11 37.12
CA MET A 492 -19.82 -2.09 35.79
C MET A 492 -20.57 -3.02 34.82
N GLU A 493 -21.06 -4.16 35.31
CA GLU A 493 -21.85 -5.11 34.51
C GLU A 493 -23.14 -4.47 33.98
N ASP A 494 -23.85 -3.72 34.83
CA ASP A 494 -25.08 -3.02 34.43
C ASP A 494 -24.78 -1.87 33.46
N ALA A 495 -23.65 -1.18 33.64
CA ALA A 495 -23.20 -0.13 32.74
C ALA A 495 -22.84 -0.66 31.35
N VAL A 496 -22.14 -1.80 31.27
CA VAL A 496 -21.84 -2.48 29.99
C VAL A 496 -23.12 -2.92 29.28
N LYS A 497 -24.07 -3.54 30.00
CA LYS A 497 -25.39 -3.89 29.43
C LYS A 497 -26.12 -2.67 28.90
N ARG A 498 -26.03 -1.54 29.59
CA ARG A 498 -26.62 -0.26 29.17
C ARG A 498 -25.95 0.30 27.92
N VAL A 499 -24.62 0.23 27.82
CA VAL A 499 -23.88 0.62 26.61
C VAL A 499 -24.33 -0.21 25.42
N ILE A 500 -24.41 -1.54 25.57
CA ILE A 500 -24.87 -2.44 24.50
C ILE A 500 -26.29 -2.08 24.04
N ARG A 501 -27.21 -1.86 24.98
CA ARG A 501 -28.57 -1.39 24.66
C ARG A 501 -28.56 -0.03 23.93
N GLY A 502 -27.70 0.88 24.37
CA GLY A 502 -27.52 2.19 23.74
C GLY A 502 -27.03 2.08 22.31
N LEU A 503 -26.08 1.18 22.04
CA LEU A 503 -25.61 0.88 20.68
C LEU A 503 -26.75 0.32 19.83
N GLU A 504 -27.51 -0.66 20.33
CA GLU A 504 -28.70 -1.19 19.64
C GLU A 504 -29.68 -0.05 19.26
N GLU A 505 -30.02 0.82 20.22
CA GLU A 505 -30.89 1.97 20.01
C GLU A 505 -30.33 2.94 18.95
N ILE A 506 -29.04 3.27 19.01
CA ILE A 506 -28.37 4.13 18.02
C ILE A 506 -28.51 3.54 16.62
N PHE A 507 -28.15 2.27 16.44
CA PHE A 507 -28.17 1.60 15.13
C PHE A 507 -29.57 1.29 14.59
N THR A 508 -30.63 1.45 15.40
CA THR A 508 -32.02 1.41 14.89
C THR A 508 -32.45 2.72 14.23
N LYS A 509 -31.76 3.84 14.50
CA LYS A 509 -32.16 5.17 14.01
C LYS A 509 -31.80 5.42 12.54
N GLY A 510 -30.95 4.60 11.94
CA GLY A 510 -30.70 4.69 10.51
C GLY A 510 -29.68 3.68 10.01
N PRO A 511 -29.65 3.42 8.68
CA PRO A 511 -28.48 2.82 8.08
C PRO A 511 -27.33 3.84 8.18
N PHE A 512 -26.25 3.43 8.82
CA PHE A 512 -25.03 4.22 8.88
C PHE A 512 -23.98 3.59 7.96
N ASP A 513 -23.31 4.42 7.17
CA ASP A 513 -22.18 4.04 6.32
C ASP A 513 -20.89 4.61 6.93
N THR A 514 -20.72 4.41 8.23
CA THR A 514 -19.55 4.83 8.98
C THR A 514 -19.28 3.91 10.16
N GLU A 515 -18.02 3.87 10.61
CA GLU A 515 -17.60 3.10 11.78
C GLU A 515 -17.81 3.91 13.07
N PHE A 516 -18.28 3.22 14.10
CA PHE A 516 -18.39 3.71 15.46
C PHE A 516 -17.19 3.20 16.26
N ILE A 517 -16.39 4.11 16.80
CA ILE A 517 -15.13 3.81 17.47
C ILE A 517 -15.29 4.11 18.96
N ILE A 518 -15.11 3.09 19.77
CA ILE A 518 -15.07 3.18 21.24
C ILE A 518 -13.66 3.58 21.63
N GLU A 519 -13.50 4.78 22.17
CA GLU A 519 -12.23 5.24 22.70
C GLU A 519 -12.05 4.80 24.15
N MET A 520 -10.88 4.22 24.44
CA MET A 520 -10.48 3.89 25.80
C MET A 520 -10.53 5.13 26.71
N SER A 521 -11.04 4.97 27.93
CA SER A 521 -11.15 6.04 28.93
C SER A 521 -9.95 6.08 29.87
N ALA A 522 -9.62 7.25 30.42
CA ALA A 522 -8.53 7.44 31.39
C ALA A 522 -8.85 6.98 32.83
N GLY A 523 -9.92 6.21 33.06
CA GLY A 523 -10.26 5.66 34.38
C GLY A 523 -10.80 6.65 35.44
N SER A 524 -11.10 7.90 35.09
CA SER A 524 -11.56 8.91 36.06
C SER A 524 -12.94 8.57 36.66
N GLY A 525 -12.97 8.09 37.90
CA GLY A 525 -14.20 7.68 38.57
C GLY A 525 -14.66 6.28 38.14
N ASN A 526 -15.97 6.05 38.11
CA ASN A 526 -16.58 4.79 37.68
C ASN A 526 -16.93 4.87 36.18
N VAL A 527 -15.92 4.96 35.31
CA VAL A 527 -16.06 5.08 33.84
C VAL A 527 -15.96 3.72 33.16
N VAL A 528 -16.66 3.56 32.04
CA VAL A 528 -16.63 2.32 31.23
C VAL A 528 -15.57 2.43 30.15
N GLY A 529 -14.82 1.35 29.94
CA GLY A 529 -13.85 1.22 28.86
C GLY A 529 -12.47 1.78 29.22
N ASP A 530 -12.10 1.79 30.50
CA ASP A 530 -10.73 2.07 30.94
C ASP A 530 -9.85 0.81 31.00
N ARG A 531 -10.47 -0.36 30.86
CA ARG A 531 -9.82 -1.68 30.79
C ARG A 531 -10.17 -2.40 29.49
N PHE A 532 -9.23 -3.17 28.94
CA PHE A 532 -9.45 -3.91 27.69
C PHE A 532 -10.56 -4.94 27.79
N GLU A 533 -10.72 -5.62 28.93
CA GLU A 533 -11.75 -6.64 29.15
C GLU A 533 -13.17 -6.07 29.03
N GLU A 534 -13.38 -4.82 29.44
CA GLU A 534 -14.67 -4.15 29.34
C GLU A 534 -15.02 -3.85 27.87
N ILE A 535 -14.03 -3.41 27.09
CA ILE A 535 -14.19 -3.13 25.66
C ILE A 535 -14.41 -4.44 24.89
N ALA A 536 -13.63 -5.48 25.20
CA ALA A 536 -13.75 -6.81 24.62
C ALA A 536 -15.16 -7.38 24.83
N LEU A 537 -15.70 -7.29 26.05
CA LEU A 537 -17.05 -7.74 26.37
C LEU A 537 -18.13 -6.98 25.57
N ILE A 538 -17.97 -5.67 25.38
CA ILE A 538 -18.89 -4.87 24.56
C ILE A 538 -18.87 -5.34 23.10
N LEU A 539 -17.67 -5.57 22.54
CA LEU A 539 -17.49 -6.02 21.16
C LEU A 539 -18.08 -7.42 20.96
N GLU A 540 -17.73 -8.38 21.81
CA GLU A 540 -18.22 -9.76 21.72
C GLU A 540 -19.75 -9.82 21.76
N GLU A 541 -20.36 -9.14 22.74
CA GLU A 541 -21.82 -9.10 22.86
C GLU A 541 -22.50 -8.41 21.68
N TRP A 542 -21.88 -7.34 21.16
CA TRP A 542 -22.37 -6.65 19.98
C TRP A 542 -22.33 -7.55 18.74
N GLU A 543 -21.22 -8.22 18.48
CA GLU A 543 -21.06 -9.09 17.31
C GLU A 543 -22.02 -10.27 17.36
N ARG A 544 -22.15 -10.90 18.55
CA ARG A 544 -23.09 -12.00 18.81
C ARG A 544 -24.53 -11.62 18.50
N LYS A 545 -24.95 -10.40 18.82
CA LYS A 545 -26.34 -9.95 18.65
C LYS A 545 -26.64 -9.34 17.29
N SER A 546 -25.72 -8.53 16.77
CA SER A 546 -25.98 -7.68 15.60
C SER A 546 -25.53 -8.32 14.28
N GLY A 547 -24.49 -9.16 14.30
CA GLY A 547 -23.80 -9.63 13.11
C GLY A 547 -23.19 -8.50 12.25
N ARG A 548 -22.97 -7.30 12.80
CA ARG A 548 -22.52 -6.11 12.07
C ARG A 548 -21.09 -5.70 12.46
N PRO A 549 -20.15 -5.55 11.50
CA PRO A 549 -18.74 -5.26 11.78
C PRO A 549 -18.42 -3.77 11.97
N HIS A 550 -19.38 -2.93 12.39
CA HIS A 550 -19.21 -1.46 12.39
C HIS A 550 -18.61 -0.88 13.68
N LEU A 551 -18.19 -1.73 14.63
CA LEU A 551 -17.50 -1.28 15.85
C LEU A 551 -15.98 -1.37 15.69
N GLY A 552 -15.32 -0.30 16.12
CA GLY A 552 -13.87 -0.22 16.25
C GLY A 552 -13.46 0.30 17.62
N VAL A 553 -12.16 0.30 17.88
CA VAL A 553 -11.57 0.77 19.14
C VAL A 553 -10.52 1.84 18.84
N GLY A 554 -10.54 2.89 19.65
CA GLY A 554 -9.54 3.95 19.70
C GLY A 554 -8.63 3.75 20.90
N PHE A 555 -7.33 3.64 20.67
CA PHE A 555 -6.33 3.56 21.73
C PHE A 555 -5.73 4.95 21.97
N ASP A 556 -5.90 5.50 23.17
CA ASP A 556 -5.22 6.75 23.56
C ASP A 556 -4.06 6.42 24.50
N THR A 557 -2.84 6.84 24.13
CA THR A 557 -1.62 6.57 24.91
C THR A 557 -1.68 7.21 26.30
N GLN A 558 -2.28 8.38 26.44
CA GLN A 558 -2.46 9.03 27.73
C GLN A 558 -3.49 8.30 28.57
N HIS A 559 -4.60 7.88 27.99
CA HIS A 559 -5.65 7.16 28.70
C HIS A 559 -5.17 5.81 29.20
N ALA A 560 -4.51 5.02 28.34
CA ALA A 560 -3.91 3.75 28.75
C ALA A 560 -2.93 3.95 29.93
N PHE A 561 -2.04 4.93 29.83
CA PHE A 561 -1.10 5.26 30.91
C PHE A 561 -1.80 5.71 32.20
N ALA A 562 -2.81 6.55 32.12
CA ALA A 562 -3.56 6.99 33.30
C ALA A 562 -4.38 5.86 33.94
N SER A 563 -4.84 4.90 33.14
CA SER A 563 -5.62 3.74 33.60
C SER A 563 -4.75 2.64 34.22
N GLY A 564 -3.46 2.60 33.92
CA GLY A 564 -2.48 1.74 34.60
C GLY A 564 -1.54 0.95 33.68
N TYR A 565 -1.67 1.08 32.36
CA TYR A 565 -0.82 0.40 31.39
C TYR A 565 0.53 1.12 31.27
N ASP A 566 1.62 0.49 31.70
CA ASP A 566 2.95 1.10 31.70
C ASP A 566 3.63 0.98 30.32
N ILE A 567 3.39 1.99 29.49
CA ILE A 567 3.89 2.05 28.12
C ILE A 567 5.22 2.81 27.97
N ARG A 568 5.89 3.18 29.06
CA ARG A 568 7.08 4.07 29.02
C ARG A 568 8.28 3.45 28.31
N THR A 569 8.42 2.13 28.40
CA THR A 569 9.51 1.35 27.81
C THR A 569 9.05 0.65 26.53
N THR A 570 9.99 0.28 25.68
CA THR A 570 9.69 -0.48 24.46
C THR A 570 9.02 -1.82 24.80
N GLU A 571 9.49 -2.50 25.84
CA GLU A 571 8.95 -3.76 26.33
C GLU A 571 7.54 -3.58 26.91
N GLY A 572 7.31 -2.58 27.76
CA GLY A 572 6.00 -2.33 28.36
C GLY A 572 4.95 -1.90 27.33
N PHE A 573 5.36 -1.11 26.32
CA PHE A 573 4.50 -0.80 25.19
C PHE A 573 4.12 -2.06 24.40
N LYS A 574 5.09 -2.94 24.12
CA LYS A 574 4.83 -4.22 23.43
C LYS A 574 3.88 -5.10 24.23
N GLU A 575 4.09 -5.27 25.53
CA GLU A 575 3.21 -6.05 26.41
C GLU A 575 1.77 -5.51 26.38
N THR A 576 1.60 -4.18 26.43
CA THR A 576 0.28 -3.54 26.35
C THR A 576 -0.40 -3.81 24.99
N VAL A 577 0.36 -3.79 23.89
CA VAL A 577 -0.17 -4.07 22.55
C VAL A 577 -0.52 -5.54 22.38
N ASP A 578 0.29 -6.45 22.92
CA ASP A 578 0.02 -7.90 22.90
C ASP A 578 -1.25 -8.22 23.70
N GLU A 579 -1.42 -7.61 24.88
CA GLU A 579 -2.64 -7.74 25.70
C GLU A 579 -3.87 -7.20 24.96
N PHE A 580 -3.73 -6.06 24.27
CA PHE A 580 -4.80 -5.52 23.42
C PHE A 580 -5.16 -6.51 22.30
N ASP A 581 -4.17 -7.07 21.60
CA ASP A 581 -4.40 -8.02 20.50
C ASP A 581 -5.06 -9.31 21.00
N GLU A 582 -4.67 -9.80 22.18
CA GLU A 582 -5.25 -11.00 22.78
C GLU A 582 -6.73 -10.81 23.17
N LEU A 583 -7.07 -9.69 23.80
CA LEU A 583 -8.42 -9.46 24.33
C LEU A 583 -9.38 -8.84 23.31
N ILE A 584 -8.91 -7.90 22.51
CA ILE A 584 -9.73 -7.10 21.59
C ILE A 584 -9.47 -7.46 20.13
N GLY A 585 -8.24 -7.78 19.77
CA GLY A 585 -7.83 -8.01 18.38
C GLY A 585 -7.45 -6.71 17.65
N LEU A 586 -6.25 -6.69 17.04
CA LEU A 586 -5.75 -5.52 16.31
C LEU A 586 -6.57 -5.16 15.06
N GLU A 587 -7.40 -6.06 14.55
CA GLU A 587 -8.37 -5.76 13.49
C GLU A 587 -9.42 -4.74 13.92
N HIS A 588 -9.72 -4.64 15.22
CA HIS A 588 -10.64 -3.67 15.79
C HIS A 588 -9.99 -2.31 16.05
N LEU A 589 -8.66 -2.23 16.13
CA LEU A 589 -7.95 -0.97 16.36
C LEU A 589 -8.03 -0.03 15.14
N LYS A 590 -8.81 1.05 15.24
CA LYS A 590 -9.08 1.97 14.11
C LYS A 590 -8.38 3.32 14.20
N LEU A 591 -7.95 3.71 15.39
CA LEU A 591 -7.36 5.01 15.68
C LEU A 591 -6.43 4.89 16.88
N ILE A 592 -5.30 5.61 16.82
CA ILE A 592 -4.46 5.85 17.98
C ILE A 592 -4.42 7.35 18.23
N HIS A 593 -4.86 7.78 19.41
CA HIS A 593 -4.52 9.10 19.91
C HIS A 593 -3.15 9.06 20.55
N VAL A 594 -2.26 9.95 20.11
CA VAL A 594 -0.86 9.99 20.55
C VAL A 594 -0.68 11.23 21.39
N ASN A 595 -0.76 11.08 22.70
CA ASN A 595 -0.65 12.15 23.67
C ASN A 595 0.31 11.73 24.81
N ASP A 596 1.16 12.66 25.25
CA ASP A 596 1.90 12.49 26.50
C ASP A 596 0.98 12.74 27.69
N SER A 597 1.38 12.36 28.90
CA SER A 597 0.54 12.52 30.09
C SER A 597 1.05 13.62 31.02
N LYS A 598 0.18 14.54 31.45
CA LYS A 598 0.48 15.50 32.54
C LYS A 598 0.46 14.85 33.92
N VAL A 599 -0.05 13.63 34.03
CA VAL A 599 -0.24 12.94 35.31
C VAL A 599 0.61 11.66 35.35
N PRO A 600 1.03 11.20 36.53
CA PRO A 600 1.79 9.96 36.65
C PRO A 600 0.93 8.73 36.33
N LEU A 601 1.60 7.60 36.08
CA LEU A 601 1.00 6.28 35.80
C LEU A 601 -0.09 5.95 36.83
N GLY A 602 -1.24 5.46 36.35
CA GLY A 602 -2.33 5.01 37.23
C GLY A 602 -3.02 6.14 38.01
N LYS A 603 -2.80 7.42 37.67
CA LYS A 603 -3.48 8.54 38.34
C LYS A 603 -4.97 8.64 38.02
N ARG A 604 -5.42 7.93 36.98
CA ARG A 604 -6.84 7.84 36.56
C ARG A 604 -7.46 9.20 36.26
N SER A 605 -6.78 10.00 35.43
CA SER A 605 -7.20 11.34 35.05
C SER A 605 -6.86 11.63 33.60
N ASP A 606 -7.84 12.13 32.86
CA ASP A 606 -7.71 12.60 31.47
C ASP A 606 -7.04 13.98 31.46
N ARG A 607 -5.73 13.98 31.21
CA ARG A 607 -4.85 15.16 31.15
C ARG A 607 -3.72 14.94 30.15
N HIS A 608 -3.99 15.27 28.89
CA HIS A 608 -3.01 15.25 27.80
C HIS A 608 -1.86 16.26 27.99
N GLU A 609 -0.70 15.95 27.41
CA GLU A 609 0.50 16.80 27.33
C GLU A 609 1.15 16.67 25.95
N GLY A 610 1.90 17.70 25.54
CA GLY A 610 2.73 17.66 24.34
C GLY A 610 3.84 16.60 24.41
N LEU A 611 4.20 16.04 23.27
CA LEU A 611 5.18 14.94 23.19
C LEU A 611 6.53 15.32 23.81
N GLY A 612 6.99 14.45 24.73
CA GLY A 612 8.26 14.57 25.43
C GLY A 612 8.26 15.58 26.58
N LYS A 613 7.10 16.12 26.95
CA LYS A 613 6.94 17.04 28.10
C LYS A 613 6.27 16.37 29.31
N GLY A 614 5.69 15.18 29.14
CA GLY A 614 4.92 14.49 30.18
C GLY A 614 5.63 13.29 30.79
N PHE A 615 4.85 12.45 31.46
CA PHE A 615 5.32 11.28 32.21
C PHE A 615 5.51 10.01 31.35
N ILE A 616 5.07 10.01 30.09
CA ILE A 616 5.21 8.84 29.19
C ILE A 616 6.59 8.86 28.53
N GLY A 617 6.99 9.99 27.96
CA GLY A 617 8.30 10.18 27.34
C GLY A 617 8.41 9.71 25.87
N LEU A 618 9.49 10.12 25.21
CA LEU A 618 9.69 9.90 23.76
C LEU A 618 10.00 8.45 23.37
N GLU A 619 10.47 7.63 24.30
CA GLU A 619 10.78 6.23 24.03
C GLU A 619 9.53 5.43 23.67
N ALA A 620 8.44 5.58 24.44
CA ALA A 620 7.15 5.01 24.14
C ALA A 620 6.65 5.38 22.73
N PHE A 621 6.77 6.67 22.35
CA PHE A 621 6.32 7.13 21.04
C PHE A 621 7.22 6.61 19.91
N ARG A 622 8.53 6.43 20.15
CA ARG A 622 9.41 5.73 19.22
C ARG A 622 8.99 4.29 19.02
N ALA A 623 8.69 3.57 20.10
CA ALA A 623 8.18 2.20 20.02
C ALA A 623 6.86 2.14 19.22
N LEU A 624 5.91 3.03 19.52
CA LEU A 624 4.62 3.14 18.83
C LEU A 624 4.78 3.41 17.32
N MET A 625 5.59 4.39 16.93
CA MET A 625 5.75 4.79 15.53
C MET A 625 6.45 3.72 14.69
N ASN A 626 7.26 2.87 15.32
CA ASN A 626 8.00 1.80 14.66
C ASN A 626 7.37 0.41 14.83
N HIS A 627 6.32 0.27 15.65
CA HIS A 627 5.67 -1.01 15.89
C HIS A 627 5.09 -1.61 14.59
N PRO A 628 5.52 -2.81 14.16
CA PRO A 628 5.18 -3.37 12.84
C PRO A 628 3.67 -3.45 12.56
N GLN A 629 2.87 -3.80 13.58
CA GLN A 629 1.42 -3.94 13.44
C GLN A 629 0.66 -2.61 13.51
N LEU A 630 1.25 -1.54 14.08
CA LEU A 630 0.53 -0.29 14.32
C LEU A 630 0.78 0.77 13.23
N LYS A 631 1.76 0.61 12.33
CA LYS A 631 2.14 1.62 11.32
C LYS A 631 0.98 2.14 10.46
N ASN A 632 -0.08 1.34 10.30
CA ASN A 632 -1.24 1.67 9.46
C ASN A 632 -2.40 2.29 10.20
N VAL A 633 -2.41 2.16 11.53
CA VAL A 633 -3.43 2.81 12.34
C VAL A 633 -3.16 4.31 12.29
N PRO A 634 -4.16 5.14 11.95
CA PRO A 634 -4.03 6.59 12.00
C PRO A 634 -3.60 7.05 13.39
N LYS A 635 -2.62 7.96 13.44
CA LYS A 635 -2.15 8.61 14.66
C LYS A 635 -2.65 10.04 14.67
N ILE A 636 -3.37 10.43 15.71
CA ILE A 636 -3.89 11.79 15.86
C ILE A 636 -3.42 12.34 17.20
N LEU A 637 -2.82 13.52 17.14
CA LEU A 637 -2.42 14.27 18.34
C LEU A 637 -3.61 15.12 18.84
N GLU A 638 -3.87 15.08 20.14
CA GLU A 638 -4.91 15.87 20.82
C GLU A 638 -4.29 16.74 21.93
N THR A 639 -3.24 17.46 21.57
CA THR A 639 -2.40 18.16 22.54
C THR A 639 -3.05 19.44 23.08
N PRO A 640 -3.04 19.68 24.40
CA PRO A 640 -3.67 20.85 24.99
C PRO A 640 -2.79 22.11 24.87
N GLY A 641 -3.39 23.23 24.46
CA GLY A 641 -2.73 24.52 24.33
C GLY A 641 -2.77 25.14 22.93
N GLU A 642 -3.88 24.91 22.19
CA GLU A 642 -4.18 25.31 20.81
C GLU A 642 -3.38 26.49 20.22
N THR A 643 -2.16 26.21 19.80
CA THR A 643 -1.47 27.01 18.80
C THR A 643 -1.00 26.08 17.69
N ASP A 644 -1.14 26.53 16.44
CA ASP A 644 -0.60 25.81 15.27
C ASP A 644 0.91 25.50 15.45
N ALA A 645 1.64 26.30 16.24
CA ALA A 645 3.05 26.09 16.52
C ALA A 645 3.33 24.84 17.39
N ASP A 646 2.49 24.59 18.40
CA ASP A 646 2.62 23.40 19.25
C ASP A 646 2.27 22.13 18.46
N ASP A 647 1.22 22.17 17.63
CA ASP A 647 0.85 21.07 16.74
C ASP A 647 1.96 20.75 15.74
N LEU A 648 2.53 21.78 15.09
CA LEU A 648 3.66 21.61 14.17
C LEU A 648 4.90 21.04 14.87
N ARG A 649 5.15 21.41 16.13
CA ARG A 649 6.24 20.82 16.94
C ARG A 649 5.99 19.34 17.18
N ASN A 650 4.80 18.98 17.67
CA ASN A 650 4.48 17.59 18.01
C ASN A 650 4.44 16.71 16.75
N LEU A 651 3.87 17.20 15.64
CA LEU A 651 3.89 16.52 14.34
C LEU A 651 5.33 16.28 13.84
N ARG A 652 6.23 17.25 14.03
CA ARG A 652 7.64 17.10 13.66
C ARG A 652 8.31 16.02 14.50
N ILE A 653 8.19 16.09 15.82
CA ILE A 653 8.75 15.08 16.73
C ILE A 653 8.26 13.69 16.34
N LEU A 654 6.94 13.52 16.16
CA LEU A 654 6.36 12.22 15.85
C LEU A 654 6.89 11.64 14.52
N ARG A 655 7.16 12.50 13.52
CA ARG A 655 7.77 12.10 12.24
C ARG A 655 9.25 11.76 12.37
N GLU A 656 9.99 12.49 13.19
CA GLU A 656 11.42 12.25 13.45
C GLU A 656 11.67 10.96 14.23
N LEU A 657 10.66 10.45 14.95
CA LEU A 657 10.71 9.17 15.65
C LEU A 657 10.51 7.94 14.74
N ILE A 658 10.23 8.11 13.44
CA ILE A 658 10.11 6.99 12.50
C ILE A 658 11.51 6.57 12.05
N GLU A 659 11.83 5.30 12.28
CA GLU A 659 13.14 4.68 11.98
C GLU A 659 13.11 3.82 10.72
#